data_AF-A0AAW8G0L4-F1
#
_entry.id   AF-A0AAW8G0L4-F1
#
_cell.length_a   1.000
_cell.length_b   1.000
_cell.length_c   1.000
_cell.angle_alpha   90.00
_cell.angle_beta   90.00
_cell.angle_gamma   90.00
#
_symmetry.space_group_name_H-M   'P 1'
#
loop_
_entity.id
_entity.type
_entity.pdbx_description
1 polymer ?
#
loop_
_entity_poly.entity_id
_entity_poly.type
_entity_poly.pdbx_seq_one_letter_code
_entity_poly.pdbx_strand_id
1 'polypeptide(L)'
;MRKQLLLIGMLVISGISSAQTDRLWSASSPKSPSAVFENKTGIIQPRIFSLDINGLKNSLARAPKRLSAGEKSEVIISFPNSEGKMEHFKVRENSNFDPQLAAKYPEIKSYVGEGLEDPSSTVYFSISPLGLSSMEIYGDKSAVFIEPYTKDLSTYVVYKKSDKKDNLSKFECTVIDVAQKGVAGSDLAARPNADDAKLRTFRLALSCTGEYTSYFGGTKANALAAMNNTMTRVNGVFEKDFSARMVLISNNDAVVYTNASTDPYSPASGMSNWNSQLQNTLTSVIGEANYDIGHLFGASGGGGNAGCIGCICVNGSKGSGYTSPADAIPSGDNFDIDYVAHEMGHQFGGNHTFSMSNEGTGVNMEPGSGSTIMGYAGITSQDVQPHSDAFFHAVSIQQVTNNIKSKTCPVSTSTGNSIPTANAGADYTVPKGTPFVLTGTGTDADGDALTYVWEEMDNASNSQTGASSAASGTKTSGPTFRSWTPIASPVRYFPRMASVLAGSTTTAGSEITVEAVPTVARTLNFRFTVRDNRSGGSGNNSDDMVVTVNGTAGPFSVTSQNSATTYSGGTSQTITWNVAGTTANGVNASNVDILWSTDSGTTWTTLLSGTPNDGSQAVTIPNVSTSTGRIMVKGSNHIFFDVNNANITVNAGSGTVDTTAPTAPVLSASGTTATSTNLSWSGATDDTGVTGYDVYQAGSLLGSTTSASYTVTGLSPSSTYSFTVRAKDAAGNISSSSNTVSVTTSTGSTVTYCSASANNTADERIGNVKFGSINNSSTGTAGYENFTSVSTNVTRGTAYTISVTPVWTSTKYNEAYAVYIDYNGDGDFTDSGELAWSKAGSTTSPATGSITIPSTAVLGSTRMRVMMQYNSVPSSSCGTYTYGQVEDYTLNIVSSGRGEISSADLLTDVKLYPNPAKDVLNISNAPVKEYKIFDMGGKLIQSGQIERGAVNISSLVKGVYTISIGEVSKRFIKN
;
A
#
# COMPACT_ATOMS: atom_id res chain seq x y z
N MET A 1 -0.67 1.19 -60.04
CA MET A 1 0.44 1.91 -59.38
C MET A 1 0.08 3.33 -58.87
N ARG A 2 -0.69 4.19 -59.57
CA ARG A 2 -0.98 5.56 -59.07
C ARG A 2 -1.90 5.69 -57.84
N LYS A 3 -2.71 4.67 -57.47
CA LYS A 3 -3.61 4.74 -56.29
C LYS A 3 -3.01 4.23 -54.97
N GLN A 4 -1.93 3.45 -55.00
CA GLN A 4 -1.27 2.95 -53.77
C GLN A 4 -0.29 3.95 -53.16
N LEU A 5 0.30 4.84 -53.96
CA LEU A 5 1.20 5.91 -53.47
C LEU A 5 0.46 7.00 -52.68
N LEU A 6 -0.84 7.19 -52.90
CA LEU A 6 -1.65 8.18 -52.17
C LEU A 6 -2.02 7.72 -50.75
N LEU A 7 -2.29 6.43 -50.51
CA LEU A 7 -2.53 5.93 -49.14
C LEU A 7 -1.26 5.94 -48.28
N ILE A 8 -0.11 5.60 -48.85
CA ILE A 8 1.17 5.64 -48.13
C ILE A 8 1.55 7.10 -47.81
N GLY A 9 1.28 8.04 -48.71
CA GLY A 9 1.45 9.48 -48.45
C GLY A 9 0.59 10.00 -47.28
N MET A 10 -0.67 9.56 -47.17
CA MET A 10 -1.54 9.99 -46.06
C MET A 10 -1.14 9.40 -44.69
N LEU A 11 -0.73 8.13 -44.63
CA LEU A 11 -0.28 7.52 -43.35
C LEU A 11 1.03 8.11 -42.81
N VAL A 12 1.93 8.58 -43.68
CA VAL A 12 3.18 9.23 -43.25
C VAL A 12 2.92 10.64 -42.69
N ILE A 13 1.91 11.37 -43.18
CA ILE A 13 1.58 12.72 -42.67
C ILE A 13 0.99 12.66 -41.26
N SER A 14 0.19 11.64 -40.94
CA SER A 14 -0.32 11.40 -39.56
C SER A 14 0.75 10.97 -38.55
N GLY A 15 1.89 10.44 -39.01
CA GLY A 15 3.00 10.04 -38.11
C GLY A 15 3.94 11.18 -37.73
N ILE A 16 3.94 12.29 -38.48
CA ILE A 16 4.87 13.42 -38.26
C ILE A 16 4.29 14.43 -37.25
N SER A 17 2.98 14.42 -37.00
CA SER A 17 2.30 15.34 -36.07
C SER A 17 2.66 15.13 -34.60
N SER A 18 3.10 13.93 -34.22
CA SER A 18 3.40 13.53 -32.84
C SER A 18 4.89 13.64 -32.46
N ALA A 19 5.76 14.04 -33.40
CA ALA A 19 7.22 14.06 -33.21
C ALA A 19 7.83 15.49 -33.11
N GLN A 20 7.00 16.53 -32.99
CA GLN A 20 7.44 17.94 -33.03
C GLN A 20 7.40 18.67 -31.67
N THR A 21 6.96 18.02 -30.59
CA THR A 21 6.90 18.62 -29.23
C THR A 21 8.22 18.57 -28.46
N ASP A 22 9.14 17.67 -28.82
CA ASP A 22 10.34 17.34 -28.03
C ASP A 22 11.49 18.37 -28.09
N ARG A 23 11.26 19.56 -28.67
CA ARG A 23 12.31 20.59 -28.91
C ARG A 23 11.96 22.00 -28.44
N LEU A 24 11.03 22.13 -27.50
CA LEU A 24 10.74 23.43 -26.87
C LEU A 24 11.90 23.94 -26.01
N TRP A 25 12.62 23.03 -25.34
CA TRP A 25 13.70 23.35 -24.40
C TRP A 25 15.06 22.90 -24.92
N SER A 26 16.09 23.72 -24.67
CA SER A 26 17.50 23.33 -24.87
C SER A 26 18.35 23.80 -23.69
N ALA A 27 19.16 22.93 -23.11
CA ALA A 27 20.10 23.31 -22.06
C ALA A 27 21.05 24.42 -22.56
N SER A 28 21.28 25.44 -21.74
CA SER A 28 22.12 26.58 -22.08
C SER A 28 23.08 26.93 -20.93
N SER A 29 24.27 27.38 -21.28
CA SER A 29 25.09 28.17 -20.35
C SER A 29 24.55 29.60 -20.25
N PRO A 30 24.92 30.38 -19.20
CA PRO A 30 24.66 31.82 -19.18
C PRO A 30 25.35 32.48 -20.37
N LYS A 31 24.58 33.08 -21.28
CA LYS A 31 25.13 33.89 -22.37
C LYS A 31 25.39 35.31 -21.86
N SER A 32 26.65 35.63 -21.58
CA SER A 32 27.08 37.04 -21.48
C SER A 32 26.73 37.72 -22.82
N PRO A 33 25.81 38.70 -22.85
CA PRO A 33 25.84 39.85 -21.94
C PRO A 33 24.53 40.18 -21.19
N SER A 34 23.51 39.34 -21.26
CA SER A 34 22.17 39.71 -20.75
C SER A 34 22.10 39.76 -19.22
N ALA A 35 21.52 40.83 -18.68
CA ALA A 35 21.37 41.01 -17.24
C ALA A 35 20.47 39.93 -16.63
N VAL A 36 20.86 39.39 -15.48
CA VAL A 36 20.10 38.40 -14.70
C VAL A 36 19.08 39.15 -13.82
N PHE A 37 17.91 38.54 -13.56
CA PHE A 37 16.96 39.07 -12.59
C PHE A 37 17.52 39.04 -11.16
N GLU A 38 17.26 40.09 -10.40
CA GLU A 38 17.78 40.31 -9.05
C GLU A 38 17.52 39.10 -8.13
N ASN A 39 16.28 38.58 -8.11
CA ASN A 39 15.87 37.41 -7.33
C ASN A 39 16.41 36.06 -7.83
N LYS A 40 17.20 36.02 -8.91
CA LYS A 40 17.84 34.79 -9.43
C LYS A 40 19.34 34.74 -9.16
N THR A 41 19.94 35.84 -8.70
CA THR A 41 21.37 35.90 -8.30
C THR A 41 21.69 35.05 -7.07
N GLY A 42 20.70 34.73 -6.24
CA GLY A 42 20.83 33.90 -5.03
C GLY A 42 20.74 32.39 -5.25
N ILE A 43 20.50 31.91 -6.48
CA ILE A 43 20.38 30.46 -6.76
C ILE A 43 21.76 29.81 -6.81
N ILE A 44 21.93 28.74 -6.05
CA ILE A 44 23.14 27.91 -5.97
C ILE A 44 23.12 26.94 -7.15
N GLN A 45 24.15 26.99 -8.00
CA GLN A 45 24.29 26.14 -9.20
C GLN A 45 23.04 26.14 -10.13
N PRO A 46 22.64 27.31 -10.67
CA PRO A 46 21.41 27.43 -11.47
C PRO A 46 21.46 26.55 -12.72
N ARG A 47 20.44 25.71 -12.91
CA ARG A 47 20.23 24.89 -14.12
C ARG A 47 19.49 25.72 -15.15
N ILE A 48 20.16 26.09 -16.25
CA ILE A 48 19.67 27.09 -17.21
C ILE A 48 19.28 26.43 -18.55
N PHE A 49 18.14 26.86 -19.08
CA PHE A 49 17.59 26.41 -20.37
C PHE A 49 17.16 27.61 -21.23
N SER A 50 17.25 27.49 -22.55
CA SER A 50 16.50 28.34 -23.49
C SER A 50 15.18 27.68 -23.85
N LEU A 51 14.15 28.50 -24.10
CA LEU A 51 12.79 28.10 -24.44
C LEU A 51 12.36 28.70 -25.78
N ASP A 52 11.86 27.88 -26.72
CA ASP A 52 11.08 28.38 -27.85
C ASP A 52 9.67 28.76 -27.37
N ILE A 53 9.55 29.99 -26.86
CA ILE A 53 8.30 30.55 -26.36
C ILE A 53 7.22 30.66 -27.44
N ASN A 54 7.60 30.75 -28.72
CA ASN A 54 6.65 30.85 -29.84
C ASN A 54 6.14 29.46 -30.24
N GLY A 55 7.02 28.46 -30.31
CA GLY A 55 6.65 27.05 -30.45
C GLY A 55 5.72 26.58 -29.31
N LEU A 56 5.99 27.02 -28.07
CA LEU A 56 5.14 26.73 -26.92
C LEU A 56 3.76 27.40 -27.06
N LYS A 57 3.68 28.70 -27.38
CA LYS A 57 2.41 29.41 -27.62
C LYS A 57 1.58 28.76 -28.74
N ASN A 58 2.21 28.38 -29.85
CA ASN A 58 1.55 27.69 -30.96
C ASN A 58 1.01 26.31 -30.56
N SER A 59 1.73 25.59 -29.70
CA SER A 59 1.29 24.29 -29.18
C SER A 59 0.07 24.44 -28.26
N LEU A 60 0.10 25.43 -27.38
CA LEU A 60 -0.95 25.72 -26.38
C LEU A 60 -2.20 26.37 -26.94
N ALA A 61 -2.15 27.01 -28.11
CA ALA A 61 -3.34 27.54 -28.80
C ALA A 61 -4.38 26.46 -29.13
N ARG A 62 -4.03 25.18 -29.01
CA ARG A 62 -4.90 24.01 -29.19
C ARG A 62 -5.35 23.36 -27.87
N ALA A 63 -4.92 23.86 -26.71
CA ALA A 63 -5.27 23.28 -25.43
C ALA A 63 -6.75 23.60 -25.10
N PRO A 64 -7.60 22.60 -24.78
CA PRO A 64 -8.98 22.86 -24.41
C PRO A 64 -9.04 23.55 -23.05
N LYS A 65 -10.15 24.26 -22.80
CA LYS A 65 -10.41 24.86 -21.50
C LYS A 65 -10.68 23.78 -20.47
N ARG A 66 -10.19 23.99 -19.24
CA ARG A 66 -10.33 23.03 -18.13
C ARG A 66 -11.77 22.56 -17.88
N LEU A 67 -12.76 23.44 -18.04
CA LEU A 67 -14.17 23.17 -17.76
C LEU A 67 -15.01 22.86 -19.02
N SER A 68 -14.39 22.63 -20.18
CA SER A 68 -15.11 22.15 -21.37
C SER A 68 -15.62 20.72 -21.15
N ALA A 69 -16.94 20.54 -21.05
CA ALA A 69 -17.55 19.23 -20.83
C ALA A 69 -17.23 18.25 -21.98
N GLY A 70 -16.65 17.09 -21.63
CA GLY A 70 -16.35 16.01 -22.57
C GLY A 70 -15.05 16.15 -23.37
N GLU A 71 -14.36 17.30 -23.33
CA GLU A 71 -13.11 17.50 -24.07
C GLU A 71 -11.92 16.89 -23.32
N LYS A 72 -11.28 15.88 -23.92
CA LYS A 72 -9.93 15.42 -23.54
C LYS A 72 -8.91 16.35 -24.21
N SER A 73 -7.92 16.81 -23.46
CA SER A 73 -6.77 17.46 -24.09
C SER A 73 -5.93 16.42 -24.80
N GLU A 74 -5.47 16.73 -26.02
CA GLU A 74 -4.44 15.96 -26.72
C GLU A 74 -3.15 16.81 -26.86
N VAL A 75 -3.03 17.89 -26.08
CA VAL A 75 -1.85 18.76 -26.03
C VAL A 75 -0.91 18.27 -24.93
N ILE A 76 0.25 17.78 -25.35
CA ILE A 76 1.34 17.37 -24.46
C ILE A 76 2.47 18.40 -24.56
N ILE A 77 2.94 18.88 -23.41
CA ILE A 77 4.08 19.81 -23.29
C ILE A 77 5.10 19.19 -22.34
N SER A 78 6.39 19.28 -22.67
CA SER A 78 7.47 18.87 -21.79
C SER A 78 8.00 20.03 -20.94
N PHE A 79 8.42 19.73 -19.71
CA PHE A 79 9.13 20.65 -18.82
C PHE A 79 10.37 19.95 -18.21
N PRO A 80 11.50 20.67 -18.02
CA PRO A 80 12.66 20.14 -17.32
C PRO A 80 12.46 20.18 -15.80
N ASN A 81 12.65 19.03 -15.13
CA ASN A 81 12.58 18.90 -13.68
C ASN A 81 13.89 19.36 -12.98
N SER A 82 13.95 19.29 -11.65
CA SER A 82 15.14 19.74 -10.88
C SER A 82 16.44 18.96 -11.14
N GLU A 83 16.36 17.79 -11.78
CA GLU A 83 17.51 17.00 -12.23
C GLU A 83 17.93 17.33 -13.67
N GLY A 84 17.12 18.12 -14.39
CA GLY A 84 17.28 18.47 -15.79
C GLY A 84 16.70 17.44 -16.77
N LYS A 85 15.93 16.47 -16.27
CA LYS A 85 15.21 15.47 -17.08
C LYS A 85 13.87 16.07 -17.54
N MET A 86 13.45 15.76 -18.77
CA MET A 86 12.13 16.18 -19.26
C MET A 86 11.02 15.28 -18.71
N GLU A 87 9.94 15.90 -18.24
CA GLU A 87 8.69 15.27 -17.82
C GLU A 87 7.55 15.83 -18.70
N HIS A 88 6.56 15.01 -19.03
CA HIS A 88 5.53 15.32 -20.02
C HIS A 88 4.17 15.52 -19.36
N PHE A 89 3.48 16.58 -19.74
CA PHE A 89 2.24 17.01 -19.11
C PHE A 89 1.11 17.16 -20.12
N LYS A 90 -0.06 16.65 -19.74
CA LYS A 90 -1.31 16.77 -20.50
C LYS A 90 -2.00 18.10 -20.14
N VAL A 91 -1.89 19.10 -21.01
CA VAL A 91 -2.17 20.50 -20.65
C VAL A 91 -3.59 20.97 -21.00
N ARG A 92 -4.21 21.75 -20.11
CA ARG A 92 -5.49 22.45 -20.30
C ARG A 92 -5.35 23.95 -19.99
N GLU A 93 -6.12 24.81 -20.67
CA GLU A 93 -6.22 26.23 -20.29
C GLU A 93 -6.95 26.36 -18.94
N ASN A 94 -6.28 26.99 -17.97
CA ASN A 94 -6.72 27.16 -16.58
C ASN A 94 -6.70 28.65 -16.21
N SER A 95 -7.43 29.48 -16.97
CA SER A 95 -7.41 30.94 -16.83
C SER A 95 -7.80 31.39 -15.41
N ASN A 96 -6.99 32.26 -14.80
CA ASN A 96 -7.32 32.93 -13.54
C ASN A 96 -8.19 34.18 -13.75
N PHE A 97 -8.59 34.50 -14.98
CA PHE A 97 -9.38 35.69 -15.30
C PHE A 97 -10.82 35.31 -15.67
N ASP A 98 -11.77 36.16 -15.30
CA ASP A 98 -13.11 36.14 -15.88
C ASP A 98 -13.02 36.24 -17.43
N PRO A 99 -13.89 35.53 -18.19
CA PRO A 99 -13.85 35.55 -19.65
C PRO A 99 -13.84 36.94 -20.30
N GLN A 100 -14.44 37.97 -19.68
CA GLN A 100 -14.41 39.34 -20.19
C GLN A 100 -13.05 40.01 -19.99
N LEU A 101 -12.39 39.79 -18.84
CA LEU A 101 -11.04 40.30 -18.59
C LEU A 101 -10.02 39.56 -19.47
N ALA A 102 -10.17 38.25 -19.63
CA ALA A 102 -9.36 37.44 -20.53
C ALA A 102 -9.49 37.84 -22.01
N ALA A 103 -10.65 38.39 -22.42
CA ALA A 103 -10.85 38.94 -23.76
C ALA A 103 -10.20 40.31 -23.98
N LYS A 104 -10.03 41.12 -22.91
CA LYS A 104 -9.29 42.39 -22.96
C LYS A 104 -7.77 42.19 -23.05
N TYR A 105 -7.24 41.14 -22.41
CA TYR A 105 -5.81 40.84 -22.31
C TYR A 105 -5.49 39.42 -22.82
N PRO A 106 -5.73 39.12 -24.11
CA PRO A 106 -5.64 37.77 -24.67
C PRO A 106 -4.23 37.16 -24.61
N GLU A 107 -3.19 37.98 -24.48
CA GLU A 107 -1.79 37.58 -24.32
C GLU A 107 -1.44 37.03 -22.93
N ILE A 108 -2.31 37.20 -21.92
CA ILE A 108 -2.13 36.71 -20.56
C ILE A 108 -2.88 35.39 -20.40
N LYS A 109 -2.15 34.29 -20.20
CA LYS A 109 -2.70 32.94 -20.09
C LYS A 109 -2.13 32.18 -18.91
N SER A 110 -2.93 31.26 -18.38
CA SER A 110 -2.53 30.29 -17.35
C SER A 110 -3.09 28.91 -17.69
N TYR A 111 -2.36 27.89 -17.29
CA TYR A 111 -2.55 26.49 -17.70
C TYR A 111 -2.30 25.56 -16.51
N VAL A 112 -2.87 24.37 -16.59
CA VAL A 112 -2.57 23.24 -15.71
C VAL A 112 -2.21 22.04 -16.57
N GLY A 113 -1.23 21.25 -16.13
CA GLY A 113 -0.81 20.02 -16.80
C GLY A 113 -0.72 18.84 -15.83
N GLU A 114 -1.35 17.73 -16.19
CA GLU A 114 -1.28 16.45 -15.46
C GLU A 114 -0.09 15.62 -15.96
N GLY A 115 0.77 15.13 -15.06
CA GLY A 115 1.96 14.36 -15.42
C GLY A 115 1.66 13.00 -16.06
N LEU A 116 2.43 12.62 -17.08
CA LEU A 116 2.30 11.33 -17.78
C LEU A 116 3.23 10.25 -17.19
N GLU A 117 4.42 10.62 -16.74
CA GLU A 117 5.34 9.74 -16.03
C GLU A 117 4.97 9.55 -14.56
N ASP A 118 4.49 10.62 -13.92
CA ASP A 118 4.05 10.67 -12.52
C ASP A 118 2.64 11.27 -12.45
N PRO A 119 1.59 10.44 -12.32
CA PRO A 119 0.20 10.91 -12.20
C PRO A 119 -0.09 11.78 -10.96
N SER A 120 0.82 11.81 -9.98
CA SER A 120 0.71 12.69 -8.80
C SER A 120 1.32 14.07 -9.05
N SER A 121 2.09 14.26 -10.12
CA SER A 121 2.66 15.56 -10.49
C SER A 121 1.65 16.41 -11.27
N THR A 122 1.53 17.67 -10.86
CA THR A 122 0.75 18.70 -11.56
C THR A 122 1.58 19.96 -11.75
N VAL A 123 1.76 20.37 -13.01
CA VAL A 123 2.40 21.64 -13.36
C VAL A 123 1.37 22.77 -13.52
N TYR A 124 1.51 23.83 -12.74
CA TYR A 124 0.78 25.07 -12.88
C TYR A 124 1.70 26.10 -13.54
N PHE A 125 1.31 26.66 -14.68
CA PHE A 125 2.16 27.63 -15.37
C PHE A 125 1.39 28.71 -16.12
N SER A 126 2.04 29.86 -16.28
CA SER A 126 1.52 31.02 -16.97
C SER A 126 2.42 31.44 -18.13
N ILE A 127 1.82 32.09 -19.12
CA ILE A 127 2.52 32.71 -20.25
C ILE A 127 1.94 34.10 -20.44
N SER A 128 2.82 35.09 -20.56
CA SER A 128 2.47 36.49 -20.75
C SER A 128 3.58 37.25 -21.50
N PRO A 129 3.49 38.58 -21.68
CA PRO A 129 4.62 39.40 -22.10
C PRO A 129 5.83 39.35 -21.16
N LEU A 130 5.65 38.92 -19.90
CA LEU A 130 6.73 38.71 -18.92
C LEU A 130 7.41 37.32 -19.05
N GLY A 131 7.07 36.54 -20.08
CA GLY A 131 7.64 35.21 -20.32
C GLY A 131 6.79 34.08 -19.73
N LEU A 132 7.44 32.96 -19.43
CA LEU A 132 6.85 31.80 -18.73
C LEU A 132 7.23 31.78 -17.25
N SER A 133 6.28 31.51 -16.37
CA SER A 133 6.53 31.18 -14.96
C SER A 133 5.74 29.92 -14.59
N SER A 134 6.36 28.97 -13.90
CA SER A 134 5.71 27.73 -13.46
C SER A 134 5.97 27.38 -11.99
N MET A 135 5.12 26.51 -11.46
CA MET A 135 5.33 25.73 -10.26
C MET A 135 4.79 24.33 -10.54
N GLU A 136 5.66 23.34 -10.45
CA GLU A 136 5.30 21.93 -10.46
C GLU A 136 5.19 21.42 -9.03
N ILE A 137 4.03 20.86 -8.69
CA ILE A 137 3.78 20.21 -7.41
C ILE A 137 3.74 18.70 -7.67
N TYR A 138 4.69 17.97 -7.08
CA TYR A 138 4.70 16.51 -7.03
C TYR A 138 3.77 15.99 -5.94
N GLY A 139 3.47 14.69 -5.96
CA GLY A 139 2.87 14.01 -4.84
C GLY A 139 3.84 13.77 -3.67
N ASP A 140 5.12 13.56 -3.95
CA ASP A 140 6.10 13.03 -2.99
C ASP A 140 7.43 13.81 -2.88
N LYS A 141 7.52 14.98 -3.51
CA LYS A 141 8.74 15.80 -3.58
C LYS A 141 8.41 17.28 -3.39
N SER A 142 9.42 18.06 -2.98
CA SER A 142 9.35 19.52 -2.95
C SER A 142 9.02 20.09 -4.33
N ALA A 143 8.23 21.18 -4.35
CA ALA A 143 7.85 21.85 -5.59
C ALA A 143 9.06 22.36 -6.39
N VAL A 144 8.95 22.31 -7.72
CA VAL A 144 9.97 22.79 -8.66
C VAL A 144 9.45 24.00 -9.42
N PHE A 145 10.29 25.01 -9.60
CA PHE A 145 9.95 26.28 -10.21
C PHE A 145 10.77 26.49 -11.48
N ILE A 146 10.11 26.99 -12.53
CA ILE A 146 10.77 27.44 -13.76
C ILE A 146 10.39 28.90 -13.99
N GLU A 147 11.39 29.78 -14.04
CA GLU A 147 11.19 31.23 -14.19
C GLU A 147 12.23 31.84 -15.14
N PRO A 148 11.96 33.03 -15.72
CA PRO A 148 12.95 33.74 -16.53
C PRO A 148 14.19 34.05 -15.69
N TYR A 149 15.36 33.73 -16.24
CA TYR A 149 16.66 33.97 -15.60
C TYR A 149 17.26 35.30 -16.04
N THR A 150 17.19 35.61 -17.34
CA THR A 150 17.66 36.87 -17.92
C THR A 150 16.51 37.83 -18.22
N LYS A 151 16.75 39.14 -18.07
CA LYS A 151 15.75 40.21 -18.29
C LYS A 151 15.27 40.35 -19.73
N ASP A 152 15.98 39.75 -20.69
CA ASP A 152 15.57 39.62 -22.09
C ASP A 152 14.65 38.41 -22.36
N LEU A 153 14.31 37.64 -21.32
CA LEU A 153 13.46 36.44 -21.36
C LEU A 153 14.00 35.30 -22.26
N SER A 154 15.29 35.35 -22.64
CA SER A 154 15.93 34.38 -23.54
C SER A 154 16.38 33.07 -22.84
N THR A 155 16.52 33.12 -21.51
CA THR A 155 16.90 31.98 -20.69
C THR A 155 16.04 31.87 -19.43
N TYR A 156 15.87 30.65 -18.95
CA TYR A 156 15.04 30.24 -17.82
C TYR A 156 15.87 29.40 -16.87
N VAL A 157 15.57 29.48 -15.57
CA VAL A 157 16.23 28.68 -14.52
C VAL A 157 15.23 27.70 -13.91
N VAL A 158 15.67 26.46 -13.70
CA VAL A 158 14.95 25.44 -12.94
C VAL A 158 15.56 25.31 -11.55
N TYR A 159 14.73 25.39 -10.51
CA TYR A 159 15.19 25.32 -9.12
C TYR A 159 14.08 24.83 -8.16
N LYS A 160 14.50 24.32 -7.00
CA LYS A 160 13.67 24.11 -5.80
C LYS A 160 13.96 25.22 -4.79
N LYS A 161 13.09 25.42 -3.79
CA LYS A 161 13.34 26.36 -2.67
C LYS A 161 14.68 26.09 -1.96
N SER A 162 15.06 24.83 -1.80
CA SER A 162 16.35 24.38 -1.23
C SER A 162 17.59 24.85 -2.00
N ASP A 163 17.43 25.27 -3.25
CA ASP A 163 18.55 25.60 -4.13
C ASP A 163 18.89 27.09 -4.07
N LYS A 164 18.17 27.89 -3.25
CA LYS A 164 18.49 29.28 -2.93
C LYS A 164 19.41 29.36 -1.72
N LYS A 165 20.21 30.43 -1.66
CA LYS A 165 20.87 30.86 -0.43
C LYS A 165 19.84 31.40 0.57
N ASP A 166 20.09 31.14 1.85
CA ASP A 166 19.36 31.72 2.98
C ASP A 166 19.41 33.26 2.92
N ASN A 167 18.34 33.87 2.43
CA ASN A 167 18.24 35.32 2.32
C ASN A 167 16.76 35.75 2.22
N LEU A 168 16.03 35.60 3.33
CA LEU A 168 14.83 36.38 3.55
C LEU A 168 15.18 37.66 4.30
N SER A 169 14.74 38.79 3.73
CA SER A 169 14.51 39.99 4.51
C SER A 169 13.33 39.74 5.46
N LYS A 170 13.33 40.39 6.64
CA LYS A 170 12.25 40.25 7.61
C LYS A 170 10.92 40.67 6.98
N PHE A 171 10.08 39.70 6.65
CA PHE A 171 8.66 39.93 6.41
C PHE A 171 7.97 39.93 7.77
N GLU A 172 7.14 40.94 8.02
CA GLU A 172 6.36 41.05 9.25
C GLU A 172 4.88 41.01 8.87
N CYS A 173 4.21 39.88 9.14
CA CYS A 173 2.75 39.84 9.08
C CYS A 173 2.20 40.50 10.34
N THR A 174 1.37 41.52 10.14
CA THR A 174 0.85 42.40 11.20
C THR A 174 -0.67 42.29 11.28
N VAL A 175 -1.20 41.06 11.41
CA VAL A 175 -2.64 40.86 11.66
C VAL A 175 -3.05 41.67 12.88
N ILE A 176 -4.00 42.59 12.70
CA ILE A 176 -4.59 43.29 13.85
C ILE A 176 -5.44 42.26 14.60
N ASP A 177 -5.22 42.18 15.91
CA ASP A 177 -5.77 41.26 16.93
C ASP A 177 -7.33 41.28 17.09
N VAL A 178 -8.07 41.49 16.01
CA VAL A 178 -9.52 41.22 15.93
C VAL A 178 -9.72 39.72 15.78
N ALA A 179 -9.34 38.98 16.82
CA ALA A 179 -9.70 37.58 16.99
C ALA A 179 -11.22 37.46 16.92
N GLN A 180 -11.75 37.00 15.78
CA GLN A 180 -13.12 36.54 15.73
C GLN A 180 -13.22 35.31 16.64
N LYS A 181 -13.81 35.52 17.83
CA LYS A 181 -14.34 34.47 18.71
C LYS A 181 -15.56 33.77 18.06
N GLY A 182 -15.42 33.37 16.80
CA GLY A 182 -16.47 32.82 15.94
C GLY A 182 -16.39 31.30 15.72
N VAL A 183 -15.25 30.67 16.06
CA VAL A 183 -15.07 29.20 15.99
C VAL A 183 -14.73 28.59 17.36
N ALA A 184 -14.94 29.35 18.44
CA ALA A 184 -14.86 28.85 19.81
C ALA A 184 -16.19 28.16 20.19
N GLY A 185 -16.40 26.91 19.78
CA GLY A 185 -17.50 26.08 20.30
C GLY A 185 -18.37 25.31 19.31
N SER A 186 -17.90 24.99 18.10
CA SER A 186 -18.49 23.85 17.35
C SER A 186 -17.95 22.54 17.92
N ASP A 187 -18.83 21.57 18.20
CA ASP A 187 -18.42 20.21 18.59
C ASP A 187 -17.35 19.67 17.63
N LEU A 188 -16.19 19.32 18.17
CA LEU A 188 -15.03 18.78 17.43
C LEU A 188 -15.28 17.37 16.84
N ALA A 189 -16.51 16.88 16.90
CA ALA A 189 -16.95 15.63 16.27
C ALA A 189 -16.96 15.69 14.73
N ALA A 190 -17.05 16.89 14.14
CA ALA A 190 -16.82 17.08 12.72
C ALA A 190 -15.34 17.39 12.46
N ARG A 191 -14.68 16.56 11.64
CA ARG A 191 -13.35 16.80 11.06
C ARG A 191 -13.49 17.23 9.58
N PRO A 192 -13.94 18.46 9.28
CA PRO A 192 -14.22 18.84 7.90
C PRO A 192 -12.92 19.03 7.11
N ASN A 193 -12.82 18.28 6.02
CA ASN A 193 -11.76 18.30 5.02
C ASN A 193 -12.31 18.77 3.66
N ALA A 194 -11.52 18.77 2.59
CA ALA A 194 -12.03 18.94 1.22
C ALA A 194 -12.80 17.68 0.75
N ASP A 195 -13.88 17.36 1.47
CA ASP A 195 -14.56 16.05 1.49
C ASP A 195 -15.94 16.03 0.81
N ASP A 196 -16.33 17.12 0.13
CA ASP A 196 -17.68 17.27 -0.45
C ASP A 196 -17.72 17.33 -1.99
N ALA A 197 -16.62 16.95 -2.64
CA ALA A 197 -16.45 16.84 -4.10
C ALA A 197 -16.90 18.09 -4.88
N LYS A 198 -16.58 19.28 -4.35
CA LYS A 198 -16.94 20.59 -4.93
C LYS A 198 -15.76 21.55 -4.99
N LEU A 199 -15.45 21.99 -6.21
CA LEU A 199 -14.57 23.13 -6.46
C LEU A 199 -15.36 24.43 -6.18
N ARG A 200 -14.89 25.24 -5.24
CA ARG A 200 -15.47 26.54 -4.87
C ARG A 200 -14.71 27.66 -5.59
N THR A 201 -15.37 28.32 -6.53
CA THR A 201 -14.79 29.45 -7.27
C THR A 201 -15.23 30.79 -6.67
N PHE A 202 -14.26 31.55 -6.18
CA PHE A 202 -14.41 32.88 -5.58
C PHE A 202 -13.99 33.97 -6.58
N ARG A 203 -14.77 35.05 -6.64
CA ARG A 203 -14.44 36.26 -7.42
C ARG A 203 -13.45 37.11 -6.64
N LEU A 204 -12.27 37.33 -7.22
CA LEU A 204 -11.19 38.12 -6.63
C LEU A 204 -11.13 39.51 -7.26
N ALA A 205 -11.15 40.54 -6.41
CA ALA A 205 -10.80 41.92 -6.78
C ALA A 205 -9.37 42.21 -6.29
N LEU A 206 -8.39 42.12 -7.20
CA LEU A 206 -6.97 42.25 -6.90
C LEU A 206 -6.44 43.61 -7.38
N SER A 207 -6.12 44.48 -6.43
CA SER A 207 -5.54 45.80 -6.66
C SER A 207 -4.01 45.77 -6.58
N CYS A 208 -3.36 46.82 -7.06
CA CYS A 208 -1.94 47.07 -6.79
C CYS A 208 -1.64 48.56 -6.68
N THR A 209 -0.56 48.92 -5.98
CA THR A 209 -0.07 50.31 -5.98
C THR A 209 0.56 50.69 -7.32
N GLY A 210 0.70 51.99 -7.57
CA GLY A 210 1.34 52.52 -8.77
C GLY A 210 2.82 52.14 -8.86
N GLU A 211 3.51 51.95 -7.74
CA GLU A 211 4.88 51.43 -7.70
C GLU A 211 4.95 49.97 -8.15
N TYR A 212 3.97 49.12 -7.78
CA TYR A 212 3.92 47.72 -8.22
C TYR A 212 3.78 47.66 -9.74
N THR A 213 2.85 48.45 -10.30
CA THR A 213 2.72 48.54 -11.75
C THR A 213 3.98 49.09 -12.41
N SER A 214 4.66 50.06 -11.78
CA SER A 214 5.92 50.62 -12.28
C SER A 214 7.05 49.59 -12.31
N TYR A 215 7.15 48.71 -11.30
CA TYR A 215 8.12 47.62 -11.23
C TYR A 215 8.02 46.68 -12.46
N PHE A 216 6.79 46.34 -12.87
CA PHE A 216 6.54 45.52 -14.07
C PHE A 216 6.49 46.34 -15.38
N GLY A 217 7.02 47.56 -15.41
CA GLY A 217 7.14 48.37 -16.64
C GLY A 217 5.96 49.31 -16.92
N GLY A 218 5.19 49.68 -15.90
CA GLY A 218 4.28 50.84 -15.91
C GLY A 218 2.94 50.66 -16.62
N THR A 219 2.59 49.45 -17.09
CA THR A 219 1.33 49.20 -17.81
C THR A 219 0.39 48.28 -17.03
N LYS A 220 -0.92 48.49 -17.20
CA LYS A 220 -1.94 47.61 -16.61
C LYS A 220 -1.80 46.16 -17.07
N ALA A 221 -1.44 45.94 -18.34
CA ALA A 221 -1.25 44.61 -18.90
C ALA A 221 -0.10 43.85 -18.19
N ASN A 222 1.04 44.51 -17.94
CA ASN A 222 2.14 43.86 -17.24
C ASN A 222 1.85 43.64 -15.75
N ALA A 223 1.16 44.56 -15.08
CA ALA A 223 0.72 44.36 -13.70
C ALA A 223 -0.26 43.17 -13.59
N LEU A 224 -1.24 43.08 -14.49
CA LEU A 224 -2.16 41.93 -14.59
C LEU A 224 -1.43 40.63 -14.95
N ALA A 225 -0.35 40.69 -15.75
CA ALA A 225 0.48 39.54 -16.07
C ALA A 225 1.23 39.02 -14.83
N ALA A 226 1.81 39.91 -14.03
CA ALA A 226 2.46 39.57 -12.78
C ALA A 226 1.46 38.97 -11.76
N MET A 227 0.30 39.64 -11.57
CA MET A 227 -0.81 39.11 -10.77
C MET A 227 -1.25 37.71 -11.21
N ASN A 228 -1.33 37.46 -12.52
CA ASN A 228 -1.69 36.15 -13.05
C ASN A 228 -0.61 35.08 -12.78
N ASN A 229 0.67 35.43 -12.78
CA ASN A 229 1.74 34.51 -12.40
C ASN A 229 1.58 34.06 -10.94
N THR A 230 1.45 35.04 -10.02
CA THR A 230 1.20 34.78 -8.59
C THR A 230 -0.05 33.93 -8.38
N MET A 231 -1.19 34.33 -8.94
CA MET A 231 -2.45 33.60 -8.76
C MET A 231 -2.46 32.23 -9.43
N THR A 232 -1.61 31.97 -10.43
CA THR A 232 -1.42 30.61 -10.99
C THR A 232 -0.82 29.68 -9.95
N ARG A 233 0.11 30.16 -9.11
CA ARG A 233 0.71 29.36 -8.03
C ARG A 233 -0.20 29.25 -6.81
N VAL A 234 -0.76 30.38 -6.37
CA VAL A 234 -1.67 30.42 -5.21
C VAL A 234 -2.88 29.53 -5.44
N ASN A 235 -3.53 29.59 -6.61
CA ASN A 235 -4.61 28.65 -6.94
C ASN A 235 -4.14 27.19 -6.95
N GLY A 236 -2.90 26.90 -7.34
CA GLY A 236 -2.36 25.54 -7.34
C GLY A 236 -2.33 24.89 -5.96
N VAL A 237 -1.97 25.64 -4.90
CA VAL A 237 -1.99 25.14 -3.52
C VAL A 237 -3.39 25.19 -2.89
N PHE A 238 -4.18 26.25 -3.14
CA PHE A 238 -5.56 26.37 -2.62
C PHE A 238 -6.52 25.33 -3.21
N GLU A 239 -6.35 24.94 -4.47
CA GLU A 239 -7.15 23.88 -5.08
C GLU A 239 -6.76 22.50 -4.56
N LYS A 240 -5.46 22.28 -4.26
CA LYS A 240 -4.94 21.01 -3.74
C LYS A 240 -5.42 20.72 -2.31
N ASP A 241 -5.34 21.72 -1.41
CA ASP A 241 -5.65 21.55 0.01
C ASP A 241 -7.10 21.92 0.39
N PHE A 242 -7.79 22.78 -0.36
CA PHE A 242 -9.14 23.26 0.02
C PHE A 242 -10.22 23.07 -1.06
N SER A 243 -9.86 22.58 -2.27
CA SER A 243 -10.73 22.66 -3.45
C SER A 243 -11.31 24.07 -3.67
N ALA A 244 -10.49 25.11 -3.44
CA ALA A 244 -10.86 26.50 -3.60
C ALA A 244 -10.05 27.18 -4.72
N ARG A 245 -10.71 27.97 -5.56
CA ARG A 245 -10.11 28.71 -6.68
C ARG A 245 -10.52 30.19 -6.63
N MET A 246 -9.59 31.08 -6.94
CA MET A 246 -9.82 32.52 -7.06
C MET A 246 -9.68 32.97 -8.52
N VAL A 247 -10.66 33.73 -9.01
CA VAL A 247 -10.72 34.23 -10.40
C VAL A 247 -10.88 35.74 -10.39
N LEU A 248 -9.99 36.46 -11.06
CA LEU A 248 -10.01 37.92 -11.19
C LEU A 248 -11.26 38.36 -11.97
N ILE A 249 -11.99 39.32 -11.42
CA ILE A 249 -13.25 39.84 -11.95
C ILE A 249 -13.13 40.54 -13.32
N SER A 250 -14.23 40.62 -14.07
CA SER A 250 -14.31 41.17 -15.44
C SER A 250 -13.79 42.60 -15.59
N ASN A 251 -13.87 43.41 -14.53
CA ASN A 251 -13.45 44.80 -14.46
C ASN A 251 -12.24 45.03 -13.52
N ASN A 252 -11.43 44.00 -13.24
CA ASN A 252 -10.28 44.12 -12.34
C ASN A 252 -9.27 45.19 -12.80
N ASP A 253 -9.19 45.46 -14.11
CA ASP A 253 -8.41 46.54 -14.71
C ASP A 253 -8.79 47.94 -14.20
N ALA A 254 -9.96 48.12 -13.59
CA ALA A 254 -10.37 49.37 -12.94
C ALA A 254 -9.56 49.69 -11.66
N VAL A 255 -9.06 48.67 -10.95
CA VAL A 255 -8.28 48.82 -9.70
C VAL A 255 -6.79 48.51 -9.87
N VAL A 256 -6.32 48.50 -11.12
CA VAL A 256 -4.89 48.47 -11.44
C VAL A 256 -4.43 49.90 -11.74
N TYR A 257 -3.61 50.47 -10.84
CA TYR A 257 -3.16 51.85 -10.92
C TYR A 257 -1.75 51.95 -11.51
N THR A 258 -1.51 52.92 -12.39
CA THR A 258 -0.24 53.07 -13.14
C THR A 258 0.64 54.23 -12.65
N ASN A 259 0.19 55.00 -11.65
CA ASN A 259 0.89 56.19 -11.16
C ASN A 259 0.69 56.35 -9.65
N ALA A 260 1.78 56.18 -8.90
CA ALA A 260 1.85 56.24 -7.44
C ALA A 260 1.39 57.58 -6.84
N SER A 261 1.47 58.68 -7.60
CA SER A 261 1.01 60.00 -7.13
C SER A 261 -0.52 60.21 -7.20
N THR A 262 -1.24 59.27 -7.81
CA THR A 262 -2.69 59.39 -8.10
C THR A 262 -3.49 58.14 -7.79
N ASP A 263 -2.85 57.10 -7.26
CA ASP A 263 -3.56 55.93 -6.75
C ASP A 263 -4.16 56.22 -5.35
N PRO A 264 -5.09 55.40 -4.84
CA PRO A 264 -5.79 55.67 -3.59
C PRO A 264 -5.00 55.23 -2.33
N TYR A 265 -3.75 54.80 -2.49
CA TYR A 265 -2.93 54.23 -1.42
C TYR A 265 -1.91 55.25 -0.90
N SER A 266 -1.65 55.22 0.40
CA SER A 266 -0.51 55.94 0.95
C SER A 266 0.81 55.32 0.46
N PRO A 267 1.92 56.08 0.41
CA PRO A 267 3.24 55.50 0.17
C PRO A 267 3.56 54.37 1.18
N ALA A 268 4.49 53.48 0.84
CA ALA A 268 4.84 52.33 1.67
C ALA A 268 5.17 52.66 3.14
N SER A 269 5.73 53.85 3.42
CA SER A 269 5.98 54.33 4.79
C SER A 269 4.70 54.59 5.63
N GLY A 270 3.52 54.59 5.00
CA GLY A 270 2.21 54.69 5.62
C GLY A 270 1.32 53.46 5.38
N MET A 271 1.90 52.30 5.07
CA MET A 271 1.16 51.08 4.70
C MET A 271 0.14 50.57 5.73
N SER A 272 0.24 50.99 7.00
CA SER A 272 -0.77 50.73 8.03
C SER A 272 -2.18 51.24 7.69
N ASN A 273 -2.33 52.16 6.73
CA ASN A 273 -3.63 52.62 6.23
C ASN A 273 -4.22 51.73 5.13
N TRP A 274 -3.41 50.86 4.50
CA TRP A 274 -3.76 50.15 3.26
C TRP A 274 -4.97 49.24 3.40
N ASN A 275 -5.18 48.58 4.55
CA ASN A 275 -6.35 47.72 4.76
C ASN A 275 -7.67 48.50 4.56
N SER A 276 -7.73 49.71 5.13
CA SER A 276 -8.89 50.60 5.03
C SER A 276 -9.01 51.26 3.66
N GLN A 277 -7.88 51.67 3.05
CA GLN A 277 -7.86 52.29 1.73
C GLN A 277 -8.30 51.29 0.65
N LEU A 278 -7.85 50.04 0.73
CA LEU A 278 -8.28 48.98 -0.18
C LEU A 278 -9.76 48.69 -0.05
N GLN A 279 -10.27 48.47 1.17
CA GLN A 279 -11.68 48.11 1.37
C GLN A 279 -12.62 49.22 0.83
N ASN A 280 -12.29 50.48 1.10
CA ASN A 280 -13.01 51.63 0.54
C ASN A 280 -12.88 51.72 -0.99
N THR A 281 -11.69 51.45 -1.55
CA THR A 281 -11.44 51.46 -3.00
C THR A 281 -12.26 50.38 -3.71
N LEU A 282 -12.22 49.13 -3.24
CA LEU A 282 -12.97 48.03 -3.85
C LEU A 282 -14.49 48.23 -3.68
N THR A 283 -14.94 48.73 -2.53
CA THR A 283 -16.35 49.08 -2.31
C THR A 283 -16.85 50.14 -3.28
N SER A 284 -16.05 51.19 -3.54
CA SER A 284 -16.46 52.33 -4.36
C SER A 284 -16.26 52.12 -5.87
N VAL A 285 -15.19 51.43 -6.29
CA VAL A 285 -14.84 51.23 -7.70
C VAL A 285 -15.47 49.95 -8.28
N ILE A 286 -15.49 48.87 -7.50
CA ILE A 286 -15.97 47.55 -7.95
C ILE A 286 -17.40 47.29 -7.44
N GLY A 287 -17.69 47.66 -6.20
CA GLY A 287 -18.97 47.39 -5.55
C GLY A 287 -19.01 46.00 -4.89
N GLU A 288 -19.42 45.97 -3.62
CA GLU A 288 -19.41 44.78 -2.74
C GLU A 288 -20.15 43.55 -3.31
N ALA A 289 -21.14 43.72 -4.20
CA ALA A 289 -21.84 42.60 -4.82
C ALA A 289 -20.99 41.84 -5.86
N ASN A 290 -19.94 42.46 -6.40
CA ASN A 290 -19.21 41.99 -7.58
C ASN A 290 -17.96 41.15 -7.27
N TYR A 291 -17.53 41.07 -6.01
CA TYR A 291 -16.39 40.28 -5.57
C TYR A 291 -16.68 39.54 -4.25
N ASP A 292 -15.91 38.48 -3.99
CA ASP A 292 -16.05 37.58 -2.83
C ASP A 292 -14.84 37.71 -1.89
N ILE A 293 -13.67 37.96 -2.46
CA ILE A 293 -12.41 38.29 -1.79
C ILE A 293 -11.76 39.48 -2.52
N GLY A 294 -10.99 40.29 -1.80
CA GLY A 294 -10.17 41.32 -2.41
C GLY A 294 -8.85 41.50 -1.68
N HIS A 295 -7.83 41.93 -2.41
CA HIS A 295 -6.44 41.96 -1.94
C HIS A 295 -5.64 43.06 -2.67
N LEU A 296 -4.54 43.54 -2.06
CA LEU A 296 -3.62 44.55 -2.62
C LEU A 296 -2.19 44.01 -2.71
N PHE A 297 -1.54 44.18 -3.86
CA PHE A 297 -0.09 43.98 -3.98
C PHE A 297 0.68 45.31 -3.97
N GLY A 298 1.61 45.44 -3.04
CA GLY A 298 2.58 46.54 -2.97
C GLY A 298 3.93 46.16 -3.59
N ALA A 299 4.72 47.15 -4.01
CA ALA A 299 6.07 46.93 -4.52
C ALA A 299 7.13 46.77 -3.43
N SER A 300 6.94 47.44 -2.29
CA SER A 300 7.91 47.55 -1.21
C SER A 300 7.23 48.00 0.09
N GLY A 301 8.00 48.00 1.19
CA GLY A 301 7.55 48.42 2.53
C GLY A 301 7.82 47.36 3.58
N GLY A 302 7.70 46.08 3.21
CA GLY A 302 7.98 44.95 4.08
C GLY A 302 6.87 44.62 5.05
N GLY A 303 5.88 43.87 4.59
CA GLY A 303 4.88 43.27 5.46
C GLY A 303 3.65 42.75 4.74
N GLY A 304 2.84 42.01 5.48
CA GLY A 304 1.54 41.55 5.05
C GLY A 304 0.50 41.78 6.16
N ASN A 305 -0.76 41.87 5.76
CA ASN A 305 -1.88 41.94 6.68
C ASN A 305 -3.15 41.57 5.93
N ALA A 306 -3.75 40.42 6.26
CA ALA A 306 -5.00 39.92 5.70
C ALA A 306 -6.22 40.86 5.88
N GLY A 307 -6.10 41.87 6.75
CA GLY A 307 -7.17 42.80 7.15
C GLY A 307 -8.17 42.18 8.12
N CYS A 308 -8.41 40.87 8.00
CA CYS A 308 -9.26 40.07 8.87
C CYS A 308 -9.09 38.57 8.59
N ILE A 309 -9.30 37.74 9.60
CA ILE A 309 -9.29 36.27 9.46
C ILE A 309 -10.70 35.78 9.08
N GLY A 310 -10.81 34.91 8.07
CA GLY A 310 -12.04 34.25 7.65
C GLY A 310 -13.11 35.14 7.00
N CYS A 311 -12.81 36.42 6.76
CA CYS A 311 -13.75 37.47 6.36
C CYS A 311 -14.14 37.47 4.87
N ILE A 312 -13.73 36.47 4.09
CA ILE A 312 -14.31 36.25 2.75
C ILE A 312 -15.84 36.37 2.77
N CYS A 313 -16.35 37.10 1.79
CA CYS A 313 -17.76 37.37 1.55
C CYS A 313 -18.51 38.18 2.64
N VAL A 314 -17.78 38.83 3.56
CA VAL A 314 -18.36 39.76 4.54
C VAL A 314 -18.22 41.20 4.03
N ASN A 315 -19.30 41.77 3.51
CA ASN A 315 -19.31 43.18 3.07
C ASN A 315 -18.89 44.13 4.22
N GLY A 316 -18.20 45.22 3.90
CA GLY A 316 -17.61 46.13 4.88
C GLY A 316 -16.27 45.66 5.48
N SER A 317 -15.83 44.43 5.17
CA SER A 317 -14.65 43.80 5.76
C SER A 317 -13.80 43.04 4.73
N LYS A 318 -14.42 42.32 3.79
CA LYS A 318 -13.74 41.70 2.65
C LYS A 318 -13.09 42.76 1.76
N GLY A 319 -11.95 42.42 1.16
CA GLY A 319 -11.20 43.40 0.38
C GLY A 319 -10.33 44.33 1.21
N SER A 320 -9.86 43.87 2.37
CA SER A 320 -8.96 44.65 3.26
C SER A 320 -7.56 44.05 3.39
N GLY A 321 -7.24 42.95 2.68
CA GLY A 321 -5.93 42.29 2.79
C GLY A 321 -4.86 42.85 1.87
N TYR A 322 -3.59 42.83 2.27
CA TYR A 322 -2.47 43.18 1.41
C TYR A 322 -1.23 42.31 1.63
N THR A 323 -0.37 42.27 0.62
CA THR A 323 0.98 41.71 0.67
C THR A 323 1.97 42.67 0.01
N SER A 324 3.10 42.94 0.65
CA SER A 324 4.19 43.76 0.08
C SER A 324 5.57 43.29 0.58
N PRO A 325 6.55 43.07 -0.31
CA PRO A 325 7.82 42.47 0.07
C PRO A 325 8.75 43.49 0.77
N ALA A 326 9.65 42.99 1.62
CA ALA A 326 10.66 43.82 2.30
C ALA A 326 11.92 44.06 1.44
N ASP A 327 12.24 43.15 0.52
CA ASP A 327 13.36 43.25 -0.43
C ASP A 327 13.04 44.09 -1.69
N ALA A 328 11.82 44.62 -1.79
CA ALA A 328 11.25 45.30 -2.95
C ALA A 328 11.18 44.45 -4.23
N ILE A 329 11.03 43.12 -4.11
CA ILE A 329 10.87 42.18 -5.22
C ILE A 329 9.49 41.48 -5.14
N PRO A 330 8.43 42.08 -5.72
CA PRO A 330 7.06 41.56 -5.60
C PRO A 330 6.77 40.43 -6.61
N SER A 331 7.66 39.44 -6.69
CA SER A 331 7.54 38.30 -7.62
C SER A 331 8.40 37.11 -7.25
N GLY A 332 7.96 35.92 -7.70
CA GLY A 332 8.65 34.65 -7.50
C GLY A 332 8.07 33.88 -6.30
N ASP A 333 8.53 32.65 -6.13
CA ASP A 333 8.00 31.68 -5.17
C ASP A 333 8.04 32.14 -3.69
N ASN A 334 8.96 33.02 -3.28
CA ASN A 334 8.93 33.62 -1.94
C ASN A 334 7.68 34.50 -1.80
N PHE A 335 7.50 35.47 -2.71
CA PHE A 335 6.34 36.36 -2.71
C PHE A 335 5.03 35.57 -2.87
N ASP A 336 4.99 34.62 -3.79
CA ASP A 336 3.76 33.90 -4.13
C ASP A 336 3.33 32.89 -3.05
N ILE A 337 4.26 32.15 -2.44
CA ILE A 337 3.98 31.06 -1.50
C ILE A 337 4.22 31.47 -0.04
N ASP A 338 5.33 32.12 0.29
CA ASP A 338 5.63 32.49 1.68
C ASP A 338 4.75 33.66 2.14
N TYR A 339 4.36 34.57 1.24
CA TYR A 339 3.59 35.78 1.60
C TYR A 339 2.15 35.77 1.07
N VAL A 340 1.91 35.72 -0.25
CA VAL A 340 0.54 35.88 -0.78
C VAL A 340 -0.37 34.71 -0.40
N ALA A 341 0.10 33.46 -0.52
CA ALA A 341 -0.69 32.30 -0.10
C ALA A 341 -0.98 32.28 1.41
N HIS A 342 -0.07 32.84 2.22
CA HIS A 342 -0.20 32.99 3.66
C HIS A 342 -1.27 34.03 4.04
N GLU A 343 -1.18 35.27 3.50
CA GLU A 343 -2.16 36.32 3.76
C GLU A 343 -3.56 35.96 3.23
N MET A 344 -3.64 35.34 2.05
CA MET A 344 -4.92 34.82 1.56
C MET A 344 -5.41 33.64 2.41
N GLY A 345 -4.51 32.84 3.00
CA GLY A 345 -4.84 31.76 3.93
C GLY A 345 -5.58 32.29 5.18
N HIS A 346 -5.11 33.41 5.73
CA HIS A 346 -5.83 34.14 6.78
C HIS A 346 -7.19 34.65 6.32
N GLN A 347 -7.29 35.33 5.16
CA GLN A 347 -8.58 35.81 4.63
C GLN A 347 -9.59 34.65 4.48
N PHE A 348 -9.11 33.46 4.13
CA PHE A 348 -9.88 32.22 4.03
C PHE A 348 -10.17 31.52 5.37
N GLY A 349 -9.47 31.86 6.46
CA GLY A 349 -9.80 31.43 7.83
C GLY A 349 -8.69 30.72 8.61
N GLY A 350 -7.51 30.51 8.03
CA GLY A 350 -6.36 29.96 8.73
C GLY A 350 -5.81 30.91 9.79
N ASN A 351 -5.37 30.37 10.92
CA ASN A 351 -4.54 31.07 11.91
C ASN A 351 -3.11 30.51 11.82
N HIS A 352 -2.15 31.15 12.49
CA HIS A 352 -0.77 30.67 12.48
C HIS A 352 -0.60 29.32 13.17
N THR A 353 0.27 28.50 12.61
CA THR A 353 0.56 27.14 13.10
C THR A 353 1.85 27.07 13.92
N PHE A 354 2.72 28.07 13.84
CA PHE A 354 3.98 28.12 14.58
C PHE A 354 3.79 28.11 16.10
N SER A 355 4.87 27.89 16.87
CA SER A 355 4.87 27.99 18.33
C SER A 355 5.90 28.97 18.90
N MET A 356 6.69 29.66 18.07
CA MET A 356 7.64 30.69 18.53
C MET A 356 6.96 31.86 19.29
N SER A 357 5.69 32.14 19.01
CA SER A 357 4.77 32.87 19.91
C SER A 357 3.45 32.11 20.02
N ASN A 358 2.53 32.64 20.83
CA ASN A 358 1.20 32.08 21.04
C ASN A 358 0.17 33.21 20.87
N GLU A 359 -0.82 32.97 20.02
CA GLU A 359 -1.83 33.96 19.64
C GLU A 359 -3.17 33.73 20.34
N GLY A 360 -3.25 32.75 21.25
CA GLY A 360 -4.47 32.36 21.94
C GLY A 360 -5.51 31.68 21.05
N THR A 361 -5.16 31.33 19.81
CA THR A 361 -6.04 30.72 18.79
C THR A 361 -6.24 29.21 19.00
N GLY A 362 -5.35 28.57 19.75
CA GLY A 362 -5.43 27.14 20.07
C GLY A 362 -4.97 26.21 18.94
N VAL A 363 -4.23 26.73 17.95
CA VAL A 363 -3.73 25.96 16.79
C VAL A 363 -2.23 26.12 16.51
N ASN A 364 -1.46 26.47 17.54
CA ASN A 364 0.01 26.54 17.50
C ASN A 364 0.62 25.11 17.51
N MET A 365 0.47 24.39 16.39
CA MET A 365 0.75 22.95 16.23
C MET A 365 2.15 22.60 15.70
N GLU A 366 2.98 23.57 15.29
CA GLU A 366 4.31 23.33 14.73
C GLU A 366 5.42 23.89 15.63
N PRO A 367 6.58 23.22 15.79
CA PRO A 367 7.70 23.72 16.58
C PRO A 367 8.33 24.97 15.94
N GLY A 368 8.89 25.86 16.75
CA GLY A 368 9.62 27.04 16.27
C GLY A 368 8.77 27.96 15.39
N SER A 369 9.35 28.42 14.28
CA SER A 369 8.70 29.16 13.21
C SER A 369 7.63 28.40 12.42
N GLY A 370 7.52 27.08 12.56
CA GLY A 370 6.67 26.28 11.68
C GLY A 370 7.18 26.20 10.24
N SER A 371 6.69 25.20 9.51
CA SER A 371 7.21 24.78 8.20
C SER A 371 6.18 24.86 7.07
N THR A 372 4.89 24.87 7.38
CA THR A 372 3.80 24.99 6.38
C THR A 372 3.53 26.45 6.00
N ILE A 373 2.62 26.69 5.04
CA ILE A 373 2.28 28.05 4.56
C ILE A 373 1.80 28.98 5.69
N MET A 374 1.12 28.47 6.72
CA MET A 374 0.70 29.30 7.89
C MET A 374 1.76 29.37 9.01
N GLY A 375 2.98 28.92 8.74
CA GLY A 375 4.16 29.21 9.55
C GLY A 375 4.85 30.51 9.12
N TYR A 376 5.96 30.81 9.81
CA TYR A 376 6.86 31.94 9.63
C TYR A 376 8.29 31.44 9.28
N ALA A 377 8.38 30.43 8.43
CA ALA A 377 9.66 29.85 7.99
C ALA A 377 10.60 30.94 7.41
N GLY A 378 11.84 30.98 7.91
CA GLY A 378 12.91 31.89 7.48
C GLY A 378 12.82 33.34 7.98
N ILE A 379 11.83 33.72 8.80
CA ILE A 379 11.64 35.12 9.24
C ILE A 379 11.68 35.34 10.75
N THR A 380 12.02 34.31 11.53
CA THR A 380 12.11 34.35 13.01
C THR A 380 13.53 34.04 13.50
N SER A 381 13.76 34.07 14.82
CA SER A 381 15.01 33.62 15.46
C SER A 381 14.90 32.25 16.14
N GLN A 382 13.82 31.52 15.86
CA GLN A 382 13.63 30.11 16.24
C GLN A 382 13.27 29.32 14.98
N ASP A 383 14.08 29.47 13.93
CA ASP A 383 13.71 29.02 12.61
C ASP A 383 13.93 27.52 12.37
N VAL A 384 12.91 26.86 11.82
CA VAL A 384 12.95 25.46 11.45
C VAL A 384 13.54 25.25 10.05
N GLN A 385 13.29 26.17 9.12
CA GLN A 385 13.81 26.15 7.75
C GLN A 385 13.63 27.51 7.02
N PRO A 386 14.45 27.84 6.00
CA PRO A 386 14.50 29.19 5.42
C PRO A 386 13.26 29.65 4.62
N HIS A 387 12.34 28.76 4.26
CA HIS A 387 11.16 29.04 3.42
C HIS A 387 10.03 28.05 3.72
N SER A 388 8.77 28.42 3.52
CA SER A 388 7.64 27.50 3.78
C SER A 388 7.55 26.40 2.72
N ASP A 389 7.24 25.18 3.16
CA ASP A 389 6.84 24.09 2.26
C ASP A 389 5.48 24.46 1.64
N ALA A 390 5.27 24.14 0.36
CA ALA A 390 4.11 24.60 -0.42
C ALA A 390 2.82 23.79 -0.17
N PHE A 391 2.43 23.64 1.10
CA PHE A 391 1.18 23.01 1.54
C PHE A 391 0.70 23.60 2.88
N PHE A 392 -0.56 23.35 3.21
CA PHE A 392 -1.18 23.76 4.48
C PHE A 392 -1.21 22.62 5.50
N HIS A 393 -0.91 22.94 6.77
CA HIS A 393 -1.08 22.02 7.90
C HIS A 393 -2.53 21.54 8.00
N ALA A 394 -2.77 20.30 8.45
CA ALA A 394 -4.13 19.77 8.57
C ALA A 394 -5.06 20.58 9.49
N VAL A 395 -4.51 21.34 10.44
CA VAL A 395 -5.30 22.29 11.25
C VAL A 395 -5.79 23.50 10.44
N SER A 396 -4.96 24.00 9.52
CA SER A 396 -5.32 25.09 8.60
C SER A 396 -6.33 24.60 7.56
N ILE A 397 -6.21 23.36 7.08
CA ILE A 397 -7.23 22.69 6.24
C ILE A 397 -8.56 22.64 6.98
N GLN A 398 -8.59 22.18 8.24
CA GLN A 398 -9.81 22.16 9.05
C GLN A 398 -10.42 23.55 9.23
N GLN A 399 -9.62 24.58 9.52
CA GLN A 399 -10.10 25.96 9.74
C GLN A 399 -10.64 26.61 8.46
N VAL A 400 -9.89 26.56 7.36
CA VAL A 400 -10.29 27.13 6.06
C VAL A 400 -11.52 26.39 5.52
N THR A 401 -11.53 25.07 5.59
CA THR A 401 -12.67 24.25 5.14
C THR A 401 -13.95 24.58 5.90
N ASN A 402 -13.88 24.68 7.24
CA ASN A 402 -15.01 25.12 8.06
C ASN A 402 -15.58 26.46 7.56
N ASN A 403 -14.70 27.43 7.34
CA ASN A 403 -15.11 28.75 6.88
C ASN A 403 -15.74 28.70 5.48
N ILE A 404 -15.06 28.15 4.46
CA ILE A 404 -15.56 28.14 3.07
C ILE A 404 -16.84 27.30 2.88
N LYS A 405 -17.04 26.22 3.66
CA LYS A 405 -18.27 25.43 3.62
C LYS A 405 -19.48 26.20 4.17
N SER A 406 -19.27 27.19 5.04
CA SER A 406 -20.34 28.05 5.58
C SER A 406 -20.78 29.18 4.64
N LYS A 407 -20.00 29.49 3.59
CA LYS A 407 -20.27 30.64 2.69
C LYS A 407 -21.15 30.25 1.51
N THR A 408 -22.04 31.15 1.12
CA THR A 408 -22.97 31.01 -0.03
C THR A 408 -22.56 31.80 -1.27
N CYS A 409 -21.53 32.64 -1.15
CA CYS A 409 -21.00 33.48 -2.23
C CYS A 409 -20.25 32.74 -3.37
N PRO A 410 -19.51 31.63 -3.16
CA PRO A 410 -18.70 31.08 -4.25
C PRO A 410 -19.56 30.25 -5.19
N VAL A 411 -19.21 30.24 -6.47
CA VAL A 411 -19.79 29.30 -7.42
C VAL A 411 -19.22 27.91 -7.12
N SER A 412 -20.05 27.05 -6.54
CA SER A 412 -19.70 25.67 -6.21
C SER A 412 -20.02 24.73 -7.38
N THR A 413 -18.99 24.11 -7.95
CA THR A 413 -19.12 23.16 -9.07
C THR A 413 -18.75 21.76 -8.60
N SER A 414 -19.58 20.75 -8.88
CA SER A 414 -19.20 19.37 -8.57
C SER A 414 -18.04 18.93 -9.45
N THR A 415 -17.02 18.32 -8.84
CA THR A 415 -15.80 17.88 -9.52
C THR A 415 -15.96 16.51 -10.19
N GLY A 416 -17.00 15.74 -9.81
CA GLY A 416 -17.14 14.33 -10.15
C GLY A 416 -16.00 13.46 -9.58
N ASN A 417 -15.31 13.95 -8.55
CA ASN A 417 -14.24 13.24 -7.84
C ASN A 417 -14.82 12.37 -6.72
N SER A 418 -14.28 11.17 -6.54
CA SER A 418 -14.44 10.39 -5.31
C SER A 418 -13.51 10.94 -4.23
N ILE A 419 -13.97 11.02 -2.99
CA ILE A 419 -13.13 11.54 -1.89
C ILE A 419 -12.35 10.38 -1.25
N PRO A 420 -11.03 10.54 -1.01
CA PRO A 420 -10.21 9.49 -0.44
C PRO A 420 -10.64 9.13 0.99
N THR A 421 -10.42 7.87 1.37
CA THR A 421 -10.54 7.42 2.76
C THR A 421 -9.24 7.68 3.51
N ALA A 422 -9.35 8.00 4.81
CA ALA A 422 -8.22 8.07 5.74
C ALA A 422 -8.51 7.17 6.95
N ASN A 423 -7.51 6.43 7.40
CA ASN A 423 -7.54 5.61 8.60
C ASN A 423 -6.15 5.64 9.26
N ALA A 424 -6.08 6.20 10.46
CA ALA A 424 -4.84 6.40 11.22
C ALA A 424 -4.39 5.12 11.97
N GLY A 425 -5.25 4.10 12.05
CA GLY A 425 -5.00 2.87 12.79
C GLY A 425 -5.50 2.95 14.23
N ALA A 426 -4.82 2.24 15.13
CA ALA A 426 -5.17 2.19 16.55
C ALA A 426 -4.29 3.15 17.38
N ASP A 427 -4.78 3.57 18.53
CA ASP A 427 -3.98 4.28 19.54
C ASP A 427 -2.94 3.34 20.18
N TYR A 428 -1.77 3.88 20.54
CA TYR A 428 -0.67 3.09 21.12
C TYR A 428 -0.07 3.72 22.37
N THR A 429 0.46 2.86 23.26
CA THR A 429 1.35 3.28 24.35
C THR A 429 2.78 2.89 24.02
N VAL A 430 3.71 3.86 24.07
CA VAL A 430 5.13 3.66 23.72
C VAL A 430 6.07 3.91 24.91
N PRO A 431 7.22 3.23 25.01
CA PRO A 431 8.27 3.59 25.96
C PRO A 431 8.85 4.98 25.68
N LYS A 432 9.23 5.71 26.74
CA LYS A 432 9.90 7.02 26.61
C LYS A 432 11.31 6.87 26.03
N GLY A 433 11.77 7.87 25.30
CA GLY A 433 13.11 7.93 24.73
C GLY A 433 13.38 6.87 23.65
N THR A 434 12.32 6.29 23.07
CA THR A 434 12.41 5.27 22.02
C THR A 434 11.73 5.77 20.73
N PRO A 435 12.37 5.65 19.55
CA PRO A 435 11.75 5.94 18.27
C PRO A 435 10.44 5.17 18.02
N PHE A 436 9.54 5.76 17.24
CA PHE A 436 8.29 5.11 16.85
C PHE A 436 7.90 5.40 15.40
N VAL A 437 7.06 4.55 14.83
CA VAL A 437 6.63 4.61 13.42
C VAL A 437 5.11 4.58 13.34
N LEU A 438 4.52 5.58 12.69
CA LEU A 438 3.08 5.62 12.42
C LEU A 438 2.82 5.15 10.99
N THR A 439 1.76 4.37 10.81
CA THR A 439 1.38 3.77 9.52
C THR A 439 -0.12 3.87 9.37
N GLY A 440 -0.56 4.72 8.44
CA GLY A 440 -1.98 4.86 8.12
C GLY A 440 -2.36 4.00 6.92
N THR A 441 -3.64 4.05 6.55
CA THR A 441 -4.13 3.50 5.28
C THR A 441 -5.12 4.46 4.63
N GLY A 442 -5.08 4.54 3.31
CA GLY A 442 -6.02 5.30 2.51
C GLY A 442 -6.35 4.57 1.22
N THR A 443 -7.55 4.82 0.69
CA THR A 443 -8.03 4.29 -0.58
C THR A 443 -8.79 5.39 -1.31
N ASP A 444 -8.65 5.43 -2.63
CA ASP A 444 -9.51 6.23 -3.49
C ASP A 444 -10.31 5.30 -4.42
N ALA A 445 -11.53 5.70 -4.75
CA ALA A 445 -12.45 4.90 -5.56
C ALA A 445 -12.30 5.15 -7.07
N ASP A 446 -11.71 6.29 -7.46
CA ASP A 446 -11.42 6.61 -8.87
C ASP A 446 -10.07 5.99 -9.32
N GLY A 447 -9.20 5.68 -8.36
CA GLY A 447 -7.87 5.10 -8.56
C GLY A 447 -6.74 6.14 -8.60
N ASP A 448 -6.98 7.34 -8.07
CA ASP A 448 -6.04 8.46 -8.10
C ASP A 448 -4.81 8.23 -7.19
N ALA A 449 -3.72 8.94 -7.50
CA ALA A 449 -2.43 8.76 -6.85
C ALA A 449 -2.39 9.43 -5.46
N LEU A 450 -2.64 8.64 -4.42
CA LEU A 450 -2.71 9.11 -3.05
C LEU A 450 -1.37 9.56 -2.47
N THR A 451 -1.42 10.64 -1.67
CA THR A 451 -0.31 11.12 -0.86
C THR A 451 -0.73 11.35 0.59
N TYR A 452 0.23 11.22 1.49
CA TYR A 452 0.00 11.04 2.91
C TYR A 452 0.90 11.98 3.70
N VAL A 453 0.36 12.54 4.79
CA VAL A 453 1.16 13.22 5.80
C VAL A 453 0.66 12.87 7.19
N TRP A 454 1.59 12.78 8.13
CA TRP A 454 1.36 12.60 9.55
C TRP A 454 1.82 13.87 10.27
N GLU A 455 0.92 14.54 10.99
CA GLU A 455 1.16 15.85 11.61
C GLU A 455 0.79 15.83 13.10
N GLU A 456 1.57 16.49 13.96
CA GLU A 456 1.26 16.62 15.40
C GLU A 456 0.16 17.69 15.58
N MET A 457 -0.78 17.44 16.48
CA MET A 457 -1.96 18.28 16.74
C MET A 457 -1.97 18.79 18.20
N ASP A 458 -0.80 18.81 18.84
CA ASP A 458 -0.61 19.28 20.20
C ASP A 458 -0.32 20.78 20.24
N ASN A 459 -1.34 21.58 20.56
CA ASN A 459 -1.22 23.04 20.63
C ASN A 459 -0.24 23.51 21.72
N ALA A 460 0.66 24.42 21.36
CA ALA A 460 1.56 25.08 22.29
C ALA A 460 0.83 26.01 23.29
N SER A 461 1.33 26.05 24.53
CA SER A 461 0.95 27.02 25.55
C SER A 461 1.95 28.17 25.66
N ASN A 462 1.64 29.20 26.46
CA ASN A 462 2.54 30.34 26.69
C ASN A 462 3.91 29.96 27.31
N SER A 463 4.04 28.78 27.94
CA SER A 463 5.33 28.28 28.45
C SER A 463 6.18 27.54 27.41
N GLN A 464 5.71 27.49 26.16
CA GLN A 464 6.30 26.73 25.05
C GLN A 464 6.60 27.64 23.85
N THR A 465 6.81 28.92 24.10
CA THR A 465 7.15 29.94 23.09
C THR A 465 8.62 30.39 23.21
N GLY A 466 9.08 31.25 22.30
CA GLY A 466 10.48 31.66 22.21
C GLY A 466 11.40 30.43 22.07
N ALA A 467 12.53 30.42 22.76
CA ALA A 467 13.44 29.26 22.78
C ALA A 467 12.78 27.93 23.25
N SER A 468 11.69 27.98 24.02
CA SER A 468 10.94 26.79 24.46
C SER A 468 9.97 26.23 23.41
N SER A 469 9.86 26.88 22.25
CA SER A 469 9.14 26.36 21.08
C SER A 469 9.87 25.22 20.38
N ALA A 470 11.19 25.13 20.54
CA ALA A 470 12.00 24.03 20.03
C ALA A 470 11.51 22.66 20.51
N ALA A 471 11.73 21.64 19.69
CA ALA A 471 11.44 20.27 20.07
C ALA A 471 12.44 19.80 21.14
N SER A 472 11.92 19.22 22.22
CA SER A 472 12.72 18.67 23.32
C SER A 472 12.05 17.43 23.88
N GLY A 473 12.83 16.39 24.19
CA GLY A 473 12.32 15.19 24.82
C GLY A 473 11.69 15.45 26.20
N THR A 474 12.10 16.51 26.90
CA THR A 474 11.54 16.86 28.23
C THR A 474 10.24 17.67 28.18
N LYS A 475 9.76 18.02 26.98
CA LYS A 475 8.56 18.87 26.78
C LYS A 475 7.29 18.05 27.04
N THR A 476 6.51 18.44 28.05
CA THR A 476 5.32 17.68 28.52
C THR A 476 4.03 17.93 27.72
N SER A 477 3.98 18.98 26.89
CA SER A 477 2.90 19.27 25.95
C SER A 477 3.40 20.20 24.84
N GLY A 478 2.53 20.59 23.90
CA GLY A 478 2.91 21.40 22.74
C GLY A 478 3.81 20.63 21.75
N PRO A 479 4.08 21.20 20.58
CA PRO A 479 4.61 20.45 19.46
C PRO A 479 6.07 20.04 19.67
N THR A 480 6.38 18.83 19.23
CA THR A 480 7.70 18.17 19.33
C THR A 480 8.16 17.54 18.01
N PHE A 481 7.32 17.53 16.98
CA PHE A 481 7.62 17.01 15.64
C PHE A 481 7.12 17.98 14.56
N ARG A 482 8.07 18.52 13.78
CA ARG A 482 7.80 19.34 12.59
C ARG A 482 6.88 18.62 11.58
N SER A 483 6.08 19.38 10.81
CA SER A 483 5.41 18.85 9.61
C SER A 483 6.38 18.73 8.41
N TRP A 484 6.15 17.74 7.55
CA TRP A 484 6.97 17.52 6.35
C TRP A 484 6.06 17.43 5.13
N THR A 485 6.60 17.79 3.96
CA THR A 485 5.91 17.65 2.67
C THR A 485 5.25 16.25 2.55
N PRO A 486 3.97 16.16 2.13
CA PRO A 486 3.30 14.88 1.91
C PRO A 486 4.07 13.96 0.97
N ILE A 487 3.94 12.65 1.16
CA ILE A 487 4.63 11.62 0.36
C ILE A 487 3.71 10.44 0.00
N ALA A 488 4.09 9.67 -1.02
CA ALA A 488 3.35 8.47 -1.44
C ALA A 488 3.43 7.29 -0.43
N SER A 489 4.25 7.40 0.62
CA SER A 489 4.30 6.42 1.72
C SER A 489 3.35 6.82 2.85
N PRO A 490 2.43 5.94 3.30
CA PRO A 490 1.59 6.20 4.48
C PRO A 490 2.34 5.99 5.81
N VAL A 491 3.64 5.72 5.75
CA VAL A 491 4.52 5.42 6.90
C VAL A 491 5.41 6.63 7.20
N ARG A 492 5.35 7.15 8.45
CA ARG A 492 6.27 8.17 8.97
C ARG A 492 7.00 7.66 10.22
N TYR A 493 8.32 7.86 10.24
CA TYR A 493 9.18 7.58 11.39
C TYR A 493 9.39 8.84 12.25
N PHE A 494 9.46 8.66 13.56
CA PHE A 494 9.61 9.70 14.57
C PHE A 494 10.79 9.38 15.50
N PRO A 495 11.92 10.11 15.42
CA PRO A 495 12.23 11.17 14.46
C PRO A 495 12.44 10.57 13.06
N ARG A 496 12.71 11.41 12.04
CA ARG A 496 13.05 10.91 10.70
C ARG A 496 14.10 9.81 10.74
N MET A 497 13.92 8.78 9.90
CA MET A 497 14.78 7.59 9.88
C MET A 497 16.28 7.94 9.75
N ALA A 498 16.65 8.99 9.01
CA ALA A 498 18.04 9.47 8.93
C ALA A 498 18.66 9.82 10.30
N SER A 499 17.87 10.42 11.21
CA SER A 499 18.28 10.75 12.58
C SER A 499 18.42 9.48 13.42
N VAL A 500 17.47 8.55 13.33
CA VAL A 500 17.55 7.24 14.01
C VAL A 500 18.77 6.45 13.53
N LEU A 501 19.05 6.47 12.22
CA LEU A 501 20.22 5.81 11.64
C LEU A 501 21.55 6.43 12.05
N ALA A 502 21.55 7.65 12.57
CA ALA A 502 22.70 8.30 13.18
C ALA A 502 22.78 8.09 14.72
N GLY A 503 21.86 7.29 15.30
CA GLY A 503 21.75 7.09 16.74
C GLY A 503 21.16 8.29 17.50
N SER A 504 20.46 9.18 16.78
CA SER A 504 19.86 10.40 17.35
C SER A 504 18.37 10.24 17.63
N THR A 505 17.94 10.68 18.81
CA THR A 505 16.52 10.85 19.16
C THR A 505 15.96 12.22 18.77
N THR A 506 16.74 13.03 18.05
CA THR A 506 16.35 14.37 17.59
C THR A 506 16.73 14.64 16.13
N THR A 507 15.98 15.53 15.48
CA THR A 507 16.30 16.08 14.14
C THR A 507 16.56 17.58 14.27
N ALA A 508 17.66 18.06 13.70
CA ALA A 508 17.98 19.48 13.61
C ALA A 508 17.28 20.14 12.41
N GLY A 509 16.83 21.39 12.57
CA GLY A 509 16.47 22.31 11.51
C GLY A 509 17.57 23.34 11.28
N SER A 510 17.21 24.52 10.73
CA SER A 510 18.16 25.62 10.49
C SER A 510 18.78 26.17 11.78
N GLU A 511 17.94 26.57 12.76
CA GLU A 511 18.41 27.20 14.01
C GLU A 511 18.13 26.36 15.25
N ILE A 512 17.09 25.51 15.21
CA ILE A 512 16.58 24.79 16.38
C ILE A 512 16.42 23.28 16.12
N THR A 513 16.25 22.50 17.19
CA THR A 513 15.74 21.12 17.10
C THR A 513 14.28 21.13 16.66
N VAL A 514 13.95 20.40 15.60
CA VAL A 514 12.62 20.37 14.96
C VAL A 514 11.86 19.06 15.15
N GLU A 515 12.54 18.00 15.57
CA GLU A 515 11.92 16.76 16.04
C GLU A 515 12.64 16.28 17.30
N ALA A 516 11.92 15.78 18.31
CA ALA A 516 12.51 15.17 19.48
C ALA A 516 11.61 14.09 20.09
N VAL A 517 12.14 12.88 20.31
CA VAL A 517 11.42 11.80 21.01
C VAL A 517 11.21 12.18 22.48
N PRO A 518 9.97 12.13 23.01
CA PRO A 518 9.72 12.43 24.41
C PRO A 518 10.41 11.44 25.37
N THR A 519 11.14 11.99 26.34
CA THR A 519 11.79 11.28 27.45
C THR A 519 11.00 11.40 28.76
N VAL A 520 9.85 12.06 28.72
CA VAL A 520 8.89 12.21 29.83
C VAL A 520 7.52 11.64 29.44
N ALA A 521 6.69 11.34 30.44
CA ALA A 521 5.30 10.93 30.18
C ALA A 521 4.51 12.10 29.57
N ARG A 522 3.85 11.84 28.43
CA ARG A 522 2.92 12.78 27.78
C ARG A 522 2.01 12.03 26.83
N THR A 523 0.91 12.68 26.45
CA THR A 523 0.14 12.29 25.27
C THR A 523 0.71 13.04 24.06
N LEU A 524 0.70 12.39 22.91
CA LEU A 524 0.91 12.99 21.60
C LEU A 524 -0.36 12.77 20.77
N ASN A 525 -0.87 13.81 20.14
CA ASN A 525 -2.01 13.75 19.24
C ASN A 525 -1.52 13.87 17.80
N PHE A 526 -1.84 12.91 16.94
CA PHE A 526 -1.43 12.92 15.54
C PHE A 526 -2.62 12.87 14.60
N ARG A 527 -2.54 13.61 13.48
CA ARG A 527 -3.47 13.51 12.36
C ARG A 527 -2.80 12.89 11.16
N PHE A 528 -3.46 11.93 10.54
CA PHE A 528 -3.12 11.34 9.26
C PHE A 528 -4.02 11.95 8.18
N THR A 529 -3.44 12.71 7.26
CA THR A 529 -4.17 13.37 6.16
C THR A 529 -3.82 12.72 4.83
N VAL A 530 -4.86 12.31 4.09
CA VAL A 530 -4.78 11.69 2.77
C VAL A 530 -5.29 12.67 1.71
N ARG A 531 -4.53 12.85 0.62
CA ARG A 531 -4.88 13.69 -0.53
C ARG A 531 -4.90 12.85 -1.80
N ASP A 532 -5.89 13.04 -2.66
CA ASP A 532 -5.95 12.37 -3.98
C ASP A 532 -5.12 13.08 -5.07
N ASN A 533 -4.75 14.35 -4.83
CA ASN A 533 -4.00 15.20 -5.75
C ASN A 533 -4.70 15.47 -7.10
N ARG A 534 -6.01 15.22 -7.20
CA ARG A 534 -6.73 15.25 -8.47
C ARG A 534 -6.85 16.67 -9.05
N SER A 535 -6.19 16.88 -10.19
CA SER A 535 -6.40 18.03 -11.07
C SER A 535 -7.89 18.21 -11.37
N GLY A 536 -8.41 19.43 -11.26
CA GLY A 536 -9.84 19.70 -11.42
C GLY A 536 -10.55 20.04 -10.13
N GLY A 537 -10.12 19.48 -9.00
CA GLY A 537 -10.67 19.76 -7.67
C GLY A 537 -10.36 18.61 -6.72
N SER A 538 -9.17 18.69 -6.13
CA SER A 538 -8.56 17.70 -5.24
C SER A 538 -9.40 17.50 -3.98
N GLY A 539 -9.59 16.24 -3.62
CA GLY A 539 -10.19 15.81 -2.38
C GLY A 539 -9.13 15.49 -1.33
N ASN A 540 -9.49 15.71 -0.07
CA ASN A 540 -8.71 15.20 1.05
C ASN A 540 -9.60 14.77 2.20
N ASN A 541 -9.04 13.94 3.07
CA ASN A 541 -9.70 13.40 4.24
C ASN A 541 -8.66 13.08 5.32
N SER A 542 -9.08 12.96 6.57
CA SER A 542 -8.17 12.79 7.70
C SER A 542 -8.74 11.94 8.82
N ASP A 543 -7.87 11.21 9.49
CA ASP A 543 -8.17 10.51 10.74
C ASP A 543 -7.12 10.85 11.81
N ASP A 544 -7.47 10.76 13.10
CA ASP A 544 -6.56 11.09 14.20
C ASP A 544 -6.23 9.82 15.00
N MET A 545 -4.99 9.72 15.50
CA MET A 545 -4.59 8.73 16.50
C MET A 545 -3.88 9.38 17.68
N VAL A 546 -3.84 8.65 18.79
CA VAL A 546 -3.16 9.04 20.03
C VAL A 546 -1.96 8.13 20.29
N VAL A 547 -0.82 8.74 20.60
CA VAL A 547 0.37 8.04 21.12
C VAL A 547 0.62 8.47 22.56
N THR A 548 0.46 7.54 23.50
CA THR A 548 0.73 7.77 24.92
C THR A 548 2.17 7.37 25.26
N VAL A 549 3.01 8.32 25.64
CA VAL A 549 4.38 8.05 26.08
C VAL A 549 4.38 7.64 27.55
N ASN A 550 4.87 6.44 27.84
CA ASN A 550 4.89 5.86 29.17
C ASN A 550 6.02 6.45 30.03
N GLY A 551 5.70 6.88 31.26
CA GLY A 551 6.69 7.46 32.18
C GLY A 551 7.69 6.45 32.77
N THR A 552 7.36 5.16 32.77
CA THR A 552 8.11 4.11 33.48
C THR A 552 8.94 3.25 32.54
N ALA A 553 8.33 2.78 31.43
CA ALA A 553 9.01 1.99 30.41
C ALA A 553 9.88 2.87 29.49
N GLY A 554 11.03 2.34 29.08
CA GLY A 554 11.97 2.98 28.18
C GLY A 554 13.24 3.56 28.83
N PRO A 555 14.30 3.81 28.05
CA PRO A 555 14.37 3.63 26.60
C PRO A 555 14.59 2.16 26.21
N PHE A 556 13.73 1.65 25.35
CA PHE A 556 13.98 0.43 24.58
C PHE A 556 15.02 0.77 23.49
N SER A 557 16.09 -0.02 23.41
CA SER A 557 17.20 0.25 22.48
C SER A 557 18.00 -0.99 22.09
N VAL A 558 18.52 -1.02 20.87
CA VAL A 558 19.43 -2.07 20.37
C VAL A 558 20.81 -1.84 20.97
N THR A 559 21.32 -2.84 21.68
CA THR A 559 22.61 -2.74 22.42
C THR A 559 23.78 -3.38 21.67
N SER A 560 23.49 -4.13 20.61
CA SER A 560 24.44 -4.85 19.77
C SER A 560 24.70 -4.14 18.43
N GLN A 561 25.81 -4.47 17.76
CA GLN A 561 26.24 -3.89 16.47
C GLN A 561 26.25 -2.34 16.40
N ASN A 562 26.50 -1.67 17.54
CA ASN A 562 26.63 -0.20 17.63
C ASN A 562 28.01 0.33 17.20
N SER A 563 28.90 -0.56 16.75
CA SER A 563 30.19 -0.26 16.12
C SER A 563 30.27 -0.97 14.77
N ALA A 564 30.97 -0.37 13.79
CA ALA A 564 31.10 -0.94 12.45
C ALA A 564 31.68 -2.36 12.52
N THR A 565 30.95 -3.33 11.96
CA THR A 565 31.23 -4.76 12.11
C THR A 565 31.16 -5.45 10.74
N THR A 566 31.98 -6.49 10.54
CA THR A 566 31.95 -7.29 9.30
C THR A 566 31.48 -8.71 9.59
N TYR A 567 30.54 -9.21 8.80
CA TYR A 567 30.01 -10.57 8.84
C TYR A 567 30.23 -11.32 7.53
N SER A 568 30.39 -12.63 7.63
CA SER A 568 30.18 -13.53 6.50
C SER A 568 28.69 -13.78 6.34
N GLY A 569 28.16 -13.61 5.13
CA GLY A 569 26.75 -13.89 4.84
C GLY A 569 26.38 -15.35 5.11
N GLY A 570 25.14 -15.60 5.54
CA GLY A 570 24.65 -16.92 5.95
C GLY A 570 25.03 -17.32 7.39
N THR A 571 25.80 -16.51 8.12
CA THR A 571 26.15 -16.81 9.53
C THR A 571 25.05 -16.38 10.51
N SER A 572 24.92 -17.12 11.61
CA SER A 572 24.08 -16.74 12.75
C SER A 572 24.78 -15.67 13.60
N GLN A 573 24.06 -14.61 13.95
CA GLN A 573 24.53 -13.49 14.76
C GLN A 573 23.55 -13.22 15.91
N THR A 574 24.07 -12.94 17.10
CA THR A 574 23.25 -12.59 18.26
C THR A 574 22.93 -11.10 18.25
N ILE A 575 21.64 -10.78 18.33
CA ILE A 575 21.11 -9.43 18.43
C ILE A 575 20.57 -9.25 19.84
N THR A 576 21.08 -8.24 20.56
CA THR A 576 20.67 -7.88 21.91
C THR A 576 20.06 -6.49 21.96
N TRP A 577 19.10 -6.29 22.86
CA TRP A 577 18.42 -5.03 23.11
C TRP A 577 18.01 -4.90 24.58
N ASN A 578 17.77 -3.67 25.02
CA ASN A 578 17.21 -3.39 26.34
C ASN A 578 15.68 -3.51 26.27
N VAL A 579 15.10 -4.52 26.94
CA VAL A 579 13.64 -4.69 27.07
C VAL A 579 12.99 -3.49 27.77
N ALA A 580 13.71 -2.81 28.67
CA ALA A 580 13.32 -1.53 29.28
C ALA A 580 11.89 -1.47 29.88
N GLY A 581 11.37 -2.60 30.39
CA GLY A 581 10.02 -2.70 30.94
C GLY A 581 8.88 -2.64 29.92
N THR A 582 9.17 -2.77 28.61
CA THR A 582 8.16 -2.75 27.53
C THR A 582 7.23 -3.96 27.51
N THR A 583 7.64 -5.09 28.10
CA THR A 583 6.78 -6.28 28.31
C THR A 583 5.64 -6.05 29.32
N ALA A 584 5.64 -4.92 30.03
CA ALA A 584 4.67 -4.55 31.05
C ALA A 584 4.34 -3.05 30.99
N ASN A 585 3.96 -2.46 32.14
CA ASN A 585 3.74 -1.02 32.33
C ASN A 585 2.69 -0.37 31.42
N GLY A 586 1.83 -1.15 30.75
CA GLY A 586 0.86 -0.65 29.78
C GLY A 586 1.39 -0.56 28.34
N VAL A 587 2.69 -0.79 28.11
CA VAL A 587 3.24 -1.02 26.77
C VAL A 587 2.92 -2.46 26.35
N ASN A 588 3.13 -3.43 27.25
CA ASN A 588 2.68 -4.82 27.11
C ASN A 588 3.13 -5.50 25.79
N ALA A 589 4.34 -5.20 25.31
CA ALA A 589 4.96 -5.82 24.15
C ALA A 589 5.66 -7.14 24.53
N SER A 590 4.92 -8.24 24.53
CA SER A 590 5.45 -9.58 24.85
C SER A 590 6.45 -10.12 23.83
N ASN A 591 6.40 -9.61 22.59
CA ASN A 591 7.17 -10.11 21.45
C ASN A 591 7.77 -8.96 20.63
N VAL A 592 8.84 -9.25 19.89
CA VAL A 592 9.48 -8.35 18.93
C VAL A 592 9.66 -9.02 17.56
N ASP A 593 9.78 -8.19 16.53
CA ASP A 593 10.25 -8.55 15.20
C ASP A 593 11.67 -7.99 15.00
N ILE A 594 12.55 -8.77 14.39
CA ILE A 594 13.91 -8.38 14.03
C ILE A 594 13.97 -8.24 12.51
N LEU A 595 14.28 -7.04 12.03
CA LEU A 595 14.32 -6.68 10.62
C LEU A 595 15.73 -6.29 10.19
N TRP A 596 16.03 -6.58 8.93
CA TRP A 596 17.30 -6.35 8.25
C TRP A 596 17.11 -5.46 7.04
N SER A 597 17.99 -4.49 6.91
CA SER A 597 18.15 -3.63 5.75
C SER A 597 19.50 -3.90 5.10
N THR A 598 19.57 -3.93 3.77
CA THR A 598 20.84 -3.89 3.02
C THR A 598 21.22 -2.48 2.54
N ASP A 599 20.36 -1.48 2.69
CA ASP A 599 20.39 -0.19 1.99
C ASP A 599 20.27 1.02 2.95
N SER A 600 20.96 0.96 4.10
CA SER A 600 20.95 2.00 5.13
C SER A 600 19.54 2.37 5.63
N GLY A 601 18.69 1.37 5.86
CA GLY A 601 17.35 1.54 6.43
C GLY A 601 16.29 2.08 5.49
N THR A 602 16.54 2.04 4.17
CA THR A 602 15.58 2.47 3.14
C THR A 602 14.50 1.41 2.94
N THR A 603 14.87 0.13 2.94
CA THR A 603 13.95 -1.02 2.90
C THR A 603 14.25 -2.00 4.03
N TRP A 604 13.22 -2.67 4.54
CA TRP A 604 13.34 -3.58 5.68
C TRP A 604 12.74 -4.94 5.35
N THR A 605 13.48 -5.99 5.67
CA THR A 605 13.11 -7.40 5.48
C THR A 605 13.12 -8.12 6.82
N THR A 606 12.07 -8.86 7.15
CA THR A 606 11.99 -9.55 8.45
C THR A 606 12.93 -10.76 8.47
N LEU A 607 13.87 -10.81 9.43
CA LEU A 607 14.69 -11.99 9.70
C LEU A 607 13.99 -12.97 10.65
N LEU A 608 13.31 -12.42 11.66
CA LEU A 608 12.61 -13.18 12.69
C LEU A 608 11.39 -12.37 13.14
N SER A 609 10.23 -13.01 13.30
CA SER A 609 8.98 -12.35 13.71
C SER A 609 8.38 -13.02 14.93
N GLY A 610 7.73 -12.24 15.79
CA GLY A 610 7.01 -12.72 16.95
C GLY A 610 7.89 -13.41 18.01
N THR A 611 9.20 -13.15 18.02
CA THR A 611 10.12 -13.75 19.01
C THR A 611 9.94 -13.10 20.38
N PRO A 612 10.14 -13.77 21.52
CA PRO A 612 9.95 -13.17 22.83
C PRO A 612 10.76 -11.89 23.03
N ASN A 613 10.16 -10.91 23.71
CA ASN A 613 10.83 -9.66 24.09
C ASN A 613 11.67 -9.87 25.37
N ASP A 614 12.70 -10.73 25.27
CA ASP A 614 13.57 -11.16 26.37
C ASP A 614 14.96 -10.50 26.36
N GLY A 615 15.29 -9.75 25.31
CA GLY A 615 16.49 -8.92 25.20
C GLY A 615 17.63 -9.54 24.40
N SER A 616 17.50 -10.77 23.89
CA SER A 616 18.55 -11.42 23.11
C SER A 616 18.03 -12.56 22.23
N GLN A 617 18.23 -12.47 20.92
CA GLN A 617 17.87 -13.54 19.97
C GLN A 617 18.95 -13.74 18.91
N ALA A 618 19.07 -14.97 18.40
CA ALA A 618 19.99 -15.30 17.31
C ALA A 618 19.25 -15.24 15.96
N VAL A 619 19.85 -14.59 14.95
CA VAL A 619 19.29 -14.49 13.59
C VAL A 619 20.36 -14.81 12.55
N THR A 620 19.95 -15.47 11.46
CA THR A 620 20.84 -15.71 10.31
C THR A 620 20.87 -14.48 9.42
N ILE A 621 22.05 -13.89 9.22
CA ILE A 621 22.24 -12.76 8.31
C ILE A 621 22.18 -13.27 6.86
N PRO A 622 21.37 -12.66 5.96
CA PRO A 622 21.27 -13.10 4.57
C PRO A 622 22.61 -13.14 3.85
N ASN A 623 22.84 -14.12 2.96
CA ASN A 623 24.07 -14.22 2.17
C ASN A 623 24.07 -13.26 0.96
N VAL A 624 23.95 -11.96 1.24
CA VAL A 624 23.90 -10.87 0.24
C VAL A 624 24.92 -9.81 0.65
N SER A 625 25.83 -9.46 -0.26
CA SER A 625 26.87 -8.47 0.04
C SER A 625 26.27 -7.08 0.24
N THR A 626 26.71 -6.39 1.29
CA THR A 626 26.38 -4.98 1.55
C THR A 626 27.45 -4.33 2.42
N SER A 627 27.68 -3.03 2.29
CA SER A 627 28.48 -2.19 3.20
C SER A 627 27.61 -1.27 4.07
N THR A 628 26.28 -1.43 3.97
CA THR A 628 25.22 -0.56 4.50
C THR A 628 24.15 -1.37 5.24
N GLY A 629 24.52 -2.55 5.77
CA GLY A 629 23.65 -3.42 6.53
C GLY A 629 23.19 -2.78 7.84
N ARG A 630 21.91 -2.88 8.19
CA ARG A 630 21.32 -2.35 9.44
C ARG A 630 20.30 -3.33 10.02
N ILE A 631 20.20 -3.34 11.34
CA ILE A 631 19.29 -4.21 12.11
C ILE A 631 18.36 -3.33 12.95
N MET A 632 17.06 -3.54 12.78
CA MET A 632 16.00 -2.96 13.58
C MET A 632 15.40 -4.03 14.49
N VAL A 633 15.13 -3.69 15.74
CA VAL A 633 14.24 -4.47 16.61
C VAL A 633 13.00 -3.64 16.88
N LYS A 634 11.82 -4.18 16.57
CA LYS A 634 10.52 -3.51 16.66
C LYS A 634 9.58 -4.34 17.54
N GLY A 635 8.75 -3.71 18.37
CA GLY A 635 7.71 -4.46 19.10
C GLY A 635 6.68 -5.08 18.13
N SER A 636 6.43 -6.39 18.24
CA SER A 636 5.44 -7.07 17.39
C SER A 636 4.04 -6.55 17.71
N ASN A 637 3.27 -6.17 16.69
CA ASN A 637 1.99 -5.46 16.83
C ASN A 637 2.08 -4.13 17.62
N HIS A 638 3.26 -3.51 17.68
CA HIS A 638 3.50 -2.20 18.30
C HIS A 638 4.16 -1.23 17.31
N ILE A 639 4.20 0.05 17.68
CA ILE A 639 4.79 1.12 16.85
C ILE A 639 6.21 1.54 17.25
N PHE A 640 6.70 1.14 18.43
CA PHE A 640 8.06 1.50 18.86
C PHE A 640 9.11 0.55 18.29
N PHE A 641 10.31 1.08 18.05
CA PHE A 641 11.46 0.35 17.53
C PHE A 641 12.78 1.03 17.91
N ASP A 642 13.89 0.35 17.69
CA ASP A 642 15.21 0.99 17.63
C ASP A 642 16.10 0.29 16.58
N VAL A 643 17.18 0.96 16.16
CA VAL A 643 18.10 0.50 15.10
C VAL A 643 19.54 0.56 15.60
N ASN A 644 20.34 -0.46 15.30
CA ASN A 644 21.77 -0.47 15.64
C ASN A 644 22.51 0.75 15.05
N ASN A 645 23.43 1.38 15.78
CA ASN A 645 24.01 2.70 15.46
C ASN A 645 25.09 2.71 14.37
N ALA A 646 25.49 1.57 13.80
CA ALA A 646 26.58 1.47 12.83
C ALA A 646 26.25 0.60 11.62
N ASN A 647 26.97 0.79 10.52
CA ASN A 647 26.82 -0.09 9.36
C ASN A 647 27.45 -1.46 9.63
N ILE A 648 26.76 -2.50 9.18
CA ILE A 648 27.21 -3.88 9.14
C ILE A 648 27.63 -4.18 7.70
N THR A 649 28.92 -4.49 7.51
CA THR A 649 29.41 -5.01 6.23
C THR A 649 29.13 -6.50 6.17
N VAL A 650 28.38 -6.96 5.19
CA VAL A 650 28.26 -8.38 4.86
C VAL A 650 29.14 -8.64 3.64
N ASN A 651 30.14 -9.49 3.81
CA ASN A 651 30.77 -10.16 2.68
C ASN A 651 29.90 -11.38 2.39
N ALA A 652 29.21 -11.42 1.24
CA ALA A 652 28.61 -12.67 0.82
C ALA A 652 29.72 -13.72 0.72
N GLY A 653 29.55 -14.84 1.42
CA GLY A 653 30.42 -15.97 1.20
C GLY A 653 30.27 -16.38 -0.26
N SER A 654 31.39 -16.59 -0.96
CA SER A 654 31.33 -17.41 -2.15
C SER A 654 30.82 -18.78 -1.71
N GLY A 655 29.54 -19.04 -1.98
CA GLY A 655 29.13 -20.41 -2.20
C GLY A 655 30.01 -20.89 -3.35
N THR A 656 31.05 -21.64 -3.04
CA THR A 656 31.60 -22.59 -3.99
C THR A 656 30.39 -23.36 -4.47
N VAL A 657 30.07 -23.26 -5.77
CA VAL A 657 29.06 -24.14 -6.35
C VAL A 657 29.55 -25.53 -6.04
N ASP A 658 28.78 -26.26 -5.24
CA ASP A 658 29.11 -27.64 -4.97
C ASP A 658 29.00 -28.39 -6.30
N THR A 659 30.11 -29.01 -6.67
CA THR A 659 30.26 -29.81 -7.89
C THR A 659 30.63 -31.26 -7.55
N THR A 660 30.75 -31.56 -6.26
CA THR A 660 30.91 -32.92 -5.76
C THR A 660 29.53 -33.57 -5.83
N ALA A 661 29.45 -34.80 -6.33
CA ALA A 661 28.21 -35.57 -6.28
C ALA A 661 28.23 -36.52 -5.08
N PRO A 662 27.10 -36.73 -4.39
CA PRO A 662 27.02 -37.68 -3.29
C PRO A 662 27.50 -39.09 -3.68
N THR A 663 28.01 -39.83 -2.70
CA THR A 663 28.36 -41.25 -2.91
C THR A 663 27.12 -42.09 -3.25
N ALA A 664 27.30 -43.17 -4.01
CA ALA A 664 26.20 -44.06 -4.38
C ALA A 664 25.63 -44.79 -3.14
N PRO A 665 24.32 -44.75 -2.88
CA PRO A 665 23.70 -45.54 -1.81
C PRO A 665 23.89 -47.05 -2.03
N VAL A 666 23.96 -47.83 -0.94
CA VAL A 666 23.92 -49.30 -1.00
C VAL A 666 22.50 -49.76 -0.68
N LEU A 667 21.77 -50.23 -1.68
CA LEU A 667 20.35 -50.59 -1.62
C LEU A 667 20.15 -52.03 -1.15
N SER A 668 19.13 -52.20 -0.32
CA SER A 668 18.57 -53.48 0.15
C SER A 668 17.04 -53.45 0.07
N ALA A 669 16.41 -54.62 0.03
CA ALA A 669 14.96 -54.76 0.12
C ALA A 669 14.59 -55.78 1.20
N SER A 670 13.44 -55.58 1.83
CA SER A 670 12.89 -56.45 2.88
C SER A 670 11.36 -56.39 2.90
N GLY A 671 10.73 -57.31 3.62
CA GLY A 671 9.27 -57.28 3.86
C GLY A 671 8.43 -57.37 2.57
N THR A 672 8.91 -58.04 1.53
CA THR A 672 8.18 -58.21 0.28
C THR A 672 6.90 -59.02 0.51
N THR A 673 5.75 -58.44 0.14
CA THR A 673 4.42 -59.07 0.24
C THR A 673 3.91 -59.42 -1.17
N ALA A 674 2.62 -59.72 -1.30
CA ALA A 674 1.97 -59.87 -2.61
C ALA A 674 1.82 -58.54 -3.37
N THR A 675 1.83 -57.38 -2.69
CA THR A 675 1.54 -56.07 -3.31
C THR A 675 2.49 -54.94 -2.90
N SER A 676 3.52 -55.23 -2.10
CA SER A 676 4.47 -54.23 -1.61
C SER A 676 5.88 -54.79 -1.36
N THR A 677 6.86 -53.89 -1.24
CA THR A 677 8.18 -54.19 -0.68
C THR A 677 8.75 -52.97 0.02
N ASN A 678 9.54 -53.17 1.07
CA ASN A 678 10.28 -52.09 1.73
C ASN A 678 11.68 -52.01 1.13
N LEU A 679 12.10 -50.82 0.70
CA LEU A 679 13.46 -50.52 0.28
C LEU A 679 14.16 -49.72 1.39
N SER A 680 15.42 -50.03 1.63
CA SER A 680 16.29 -49.33 2.59
C SER A 680 17.71 -49.29 2.08
N TRP A 681 18.44 -48.22 2.37
CA TRP A 681 19.84 -48.09 1.94
C TRP A 681 20.72 -47.48 3.02
N SER A 682 22.03 -47.74 2.92
CA SER A 682 23.01 -46.95 3.67
C SER A 682 22.92 -45.49 3.19
N GLY A 683 22.85 -44.54 4.14
CA GLY A 683 22.86 -43.12 3.80
C GLY A 683 24.07 -42.78 2.93
N ALA A 684 23.85 -42.03 1.86
CA ALA A 684 24.94 -41.50 1.06
C ALA A 684 25.69 -40.42 1.84
N THR A 685 26.98 -40.28 1.56
CA THR A 685 27.87 -39.28 2.15
C THR A 685 28.25 -38.25 1.11
N ASP A 686 28.35 -37.00 1.55
CA ASP A 686 28.58 -35.84 0.70
C ASP A 686 29.30 -34.76 1.53
N ASP A 687 29.98 -33.80 0.90
CA ASP A 687 30.72 -32.72 1.57
C ASP A 687 29.84 -31.51 1.94
N THR A 688 28.69 -31.30 1.29
CA THR A 688 27.69 -30.29 1.71
C THR A 688 26.41 -30.90 2.29
N GLY A 689 26.09 -32.14 1.92
CA GLY A 689 25.10 -32.98 2.58
C GLY A 689 23.96 -33.43 1.67
N VAL A 690 23.53 -34.68 1.86
CA VAL A 690 22.47 -35.30 1.06
C VAL A 690 21.09 -34.79 1.52
N THR A 691 20.36 -34.13 0.61
CA THR A 691 19.02 -33.58 0.86
C THR A 691 17.89 -34.55 0.51
N GLY A 692 18.18 -35.59 -0.28
CA GLY A 692 17.22 -36.65 -0.53
C GLY A 692 17.71 -37.71 -1.52
N TYR A 693 16.76 -38.53 -1.94
CA TYR A 693 16.97 -39.71 -2.77
C TYR A 693 15.86 -39.85 -3.81
N ASP A 694 16.23 -40.32 -4.99
CA ASP A 694 15.32 -40.65 -6.09
C ASP A 694 15.34 -42.16 -6.32
N VAL A 695 14.15 -42.77 -6.25
CA VAL A 695 13.94 -44.22 -6.32
C VAL A 695 13.42 -44.58 -7.71
N TYR A 696 14.06 -45.56 -8.36
CA TYR A 696 13.75 -45.99 -9.72
C TYR A 696 13.27 -47.43 -9.74
N GLN A 697 12.24 -47.72 -10.53
CA GLN A 697 11.76 -49.07 -10.84
C GLN A 697 12.01 -49.37 -12.32
N ALA A 698 12.75 -50.43 -12.64
CA ALA A 698 13.15 -50.79 -14.01
C ALA A 698 13.73 -49.61 -14.83
N GLY A 699 14.44 -48.68 -14.17
CA GLY A 699 15.03 -47.48 -14.78
C GLY A 699 14.09 -46.26 -14.91
N SER A 700 12.80 -46.40 -14.61
CA SER A 700 11.85 -45.27 -14.54
C SER A 700 11.78 -44.71 -13.13
N LEU A 701 11.71 -43.38 -12.97
CA LEU A 701 11.56 -42.75 -11.66
C LEU A 701 10.20 -43.11 -11.06
N LEU A 702 10.21 -43.73 -9.87
CA LEU A 702 9.02 -44.12 -9.12
C LEU A 702 8.60 -43.02 -8.12
N GLY A 703 9.57 -42.35 -7.51
CA GLY A 703 9.33 -41.25 -6.57
C GLY A 703 10.62 -40.78 -5.88
N SER A 704 10.49 -39.77 -5.02
CA SER A 704 11.59 -39.19 -4.23
C SER A 704 11.28 -39.25 -2.73
N THR A 705 12.31 -39.29 -1.90
CA THR A 705 12.20 -39.30 -0.42
C THR A 705 13.39 -38.60 0.23
N THR A 706 13.22 -38.01 1.41
CA THR A 706 14.31 -37.48 2.24
C THR A 706 14.87 -38.54 3.21
N SER A 707 14.11 -39.62 3.45
CA SER A 707 14.52 -40.72 4.33
C SER A 707 15.37 -41.74 3.58
N ALA A 708 16.25 -42.46 4.28
CA ALA A 708 17.06 -43.55 3.70
C ALA A 708 16.26 -44.87 3.48
N SER A 709 14.96 -44.75 3.24
CA SER A 709 14.02 -45.84 3.03
C SER A 709 12.81 -45.37 2.20
N TYR A 710 12.18 -46.32 1.53
CA TYR A 710 10.99 -46.09 0.70
C TYR A 710 10.13 -47.35 0.63
N THR A 711 8.81 -47.22 0.85
CA THR A 711 7.87 -48.35 0.75
C THR A 711 7.23 -48.33 -0.62
N VAL A 712 7.50 -49.35 -1.44
CA VAL A 712 6.85 -49.53 -2.74
C VAL A 712 5.54 -50.29 -2.52
N THR A 713 4.45 -49.78 -3.07
CA THR A 713 3.10 -50.39 -2.98
C THR A 713 2.48 -50.48 -4.38
N GLY A 714 1.34 -51.18 -4.50
CA GLY A 714 0.65 -51.36 -5.79
C GLY A 714 1.35 -52.35 -6.74
N LEU A 715 2.24 -53.19 -6.21
CA LEU A 715 2.85 -54.26 -6.99
C LEU A 715 1.83 -55.35 -7.30
N SER A 716 2.00 -56.05 -8.41
CA SER A 716 1.20 -57.23 -8.75
C SER A 716 1.75 -58.47 -8.04
N PRO A 717 0.92 -59.42 -7.57
CA PRO A 717 1.38 -60.69 -7.01
C PRO A 717 2.22 -61.51 -7.99
N SER A 718 3.10 -62.37 -7.46
CA SER A 718 3.94 -63.30 -8.22
C SER A 718 4.74 -62.65 -9.37
N SER A 719 5.13 -61.38 -9.21
CA SER A 719 5.78 -60.56 -10.24
C SER A 719 7.14 -60.06 -9.76
N THR A 720 8.15 -60.07 -10.64
CA THR A 720 9.50 -59.63 -10.32
C THR A 720 9.72 -58.16 -10.71
N TYR A 721 10.26 -57.37 -9.78
CA TYR A 721 10.56 -55.95 -9.95
C TYR A 721 12.02 -55.68 -9.61
N SER A 722 12.65 -54.75 -10.33
CA SER A 722 14.03 -54.30 -10.09
C SER A 722 14.06 -52.83 -9.69
N PHE A 723 14.86 -52.51 -8.68
CA PHE A 723 14.96 -51.18 -8.07
C PHE A 723 16.40 -50.68 -8.00
N THR A 724 16.58 -49.37 -8.16
CA THR A 724 17.82 -48.63 -7.85
C THR A 724 17.49 -47.29 -7.21
N VAL A 725 18.47 -46.69 -6.53
CA VAL A 725 18.35 -45.39 -5.87
C VAL A 725 19.53 -44.49 -6.25
N ARG A 726 19.29 -43.18 -6.35
CA ARG A 726 20.33 -42.15 -6.44
C ARG A 726 20.15 -41.13 -5.31
N ALA A 727 21.23 -40.63 -4.74
CA ALA A 727 21.23 -39.54 -3.78
C ALA A 727 21.38 -38.18 -4.50
N LYS A 728 20.89 -37.12 -3.86
CA LYS A 728 21.02 -35.72 -4.31
C LYS A 728 21.34 -34.79 -3.14
N ASP A 729 22.13 -33.77 -3.40
CA ASP A 729 22.53 -32.72 -2.44
C ASP A 729 21.64 -31.46 -2.55
N ALA A 730 22.06 -30.34 -1.96
CA ALA A 730 21.35 -29.06 -2.02
C ALA A 730 21.64 -28.24 -3.30
N ALA A 731 22.74 -28.53 -4.01
CA ALA A 731 23.17 -27.84 -5.22
C ALA A 731 22.60 -28.47 -6.52
N GLY A 732 22.10 -29.70 -6.43
CA GLY A 732 21.51 -30.46 -7.52
C GLY A 732 22.42 -31.51 -8.15
N ASN A 733 23.58 -31.84 -7.56
CA ASN A 733 24.36 -32.97 -8.07
C ASN A 733 23.69 -34.29 -7.68
N ILE A 734 23.87 -35.31 -8.52
CA ILE A 734 23.19 -36.61 -8.39
C ILE A 734 24.24 -37.71 -8.38
N SER A 735 24.15 -38.61 -7.39
CA SER A 735 25.05 -39.75 -7.28
C SER A 735 24.99 -40.67 -8.49
N SER A 736 26.03 -41.49 -8.66
CA SER A 736 25.89 -42.72 -9.45
C SER A 736 24.80 -43.63 -8.84
N SER A 737 24.20 -44.49 -9.66
CA SER A 737 23.14 -45.40 -9.23
C SER A 737 23.64 -46.39 -8.19
N SER A 738 22.81 -46.70 -7.20
CA SER A 738 23.00 -47.84 -6.30
C SER A 738 23.14 -49.15 -7.07
N ASN A 739 23.57 -50.20 -6.37
CA ASN A 739 23.34 -51.58 -6.82
C ASN A 739 21.85 -51.81 -7.12
N THR A 740 21.57 -52.66 -8.12
CA THR A 740 20.20 -53.09 -8.44
C THR A 740 19.77 -54.17 -7.46
N VAL A 741 18.59 -54.00 -6.85
CA VAL A 741 17.93 -55.02 -6.05
C VAL A 741 16.71 -55.53 -6.80
N SER A 742 16.59 -56.85 -6.95
CA SER A 742 15.41 -57.47 -7.54
C SER A 742 14.61 -58.21 -6.46
N VAL A 743 13.29 -58.03 -6.48
CA VAL A 743 12.35 -58.72 -5.57
C VAL A 743 11.26 -59.39 -6.39
N THR A 744 10.73 -60.51 -5.91
CA THR A 744 9.53 -61.16 -6.47
C THR A 744 8.45 -61.13 -5.41
N THR A 745 7.28 -60.58 -5.75
CA THR A 745 6.14 -60.52 -4.83
C THR A 745 5.57 -61.90 -4.54
N SER A 746 5.04 -62.07 -3.33
CA SER A 746 4.38 -63.30 -2.88
C SER A 746 3.09 -63.57 -3.67
N THR A 747 2.57 -64.79 -3.58
CA THR A 747 1.20 -65.11 -4.02
C THR A 747 0.18 -64.36 -3.14
N GLY A 748 -0.85 -63.77 -3.74
CA GLY A 748 -1.91 -63.09 -3.00
C GLY A 748 -2.82 -64.07 -2.26
N SER A 749 -3.08 -63.81 -0.98
CA SER A 749 -4.02 -64.59 -0.17
C SER A 749 -5.47 -64.35 -0.59
N THR A 750 -6.26 -65.41 -0.71
CA THR A 750 -7.72 -65.33 -0.87
C THR A 750 -8.39 -65.56 0.48
N VAL A 751 -8.98 -64.50 1.03
CA VAL A 751 -9.68 -64.54 2.32
C VAL A 751 -11.04 -65.24 2.15
N THR A 752 -11.33 -66.24 2.98
CA THR A 752 -12.51 -67.13 2.84
C THR A 752 -13.40 -67.06 4.08
N TYR A 753 -14.59 -66.47 3.93
CA TYR A 753 -15.57 -66.30 5.00
C TYR A 753 -16.46 -67.53 5.20
N CYS A 754 -17.00 -67.69 6.41
CA CYS A 754 -17.98 -68.73 6.72
C CYS A 754 -19.27 -68.59 5.88
N SER A 755 -19.95 -69.71 5.62
CA SER A 755 -21.24 -69.74 4.95
C SER A 755 -22.38 -69.27 5.86
N ALA A 756 -23.32 -68.50 5.30
CA ALA A 756 -24.54 -68.09 5.97
C ALA A 756 -25.71 -68.02 4.97
N SER A 757 -26.93 -68.44 5.35
CA SER A 757 -28.12 -68.38 4.48
C SER A 757 -29.43 -68.54 5.26
N ALA A 758 -30.52 -67.93 4.77
CA ALA A 758 -31.87 -68.34 5.15
C ALA A 758 -32.34 -69.58 4.35
N ASN A 759 -33.38 -70.28 4.81
CA ASN A 759 -34.01 -71.40 4.09
C ASN A 759 -35.32 -71.02 3.37
N ASN A 760 -35.96 -69.91 3.73
CA ASN A 760 -37.18 -69.39 3.13
C ASN A 760 -37.11 -67.86 3.00
N THR A 761 -37.35 -67.35 1.78
CA THR A 761 -37.43 -65.93 1.39
C THR A 761 -38.79 -65.54 0.78
N ALA A 762 -39.75 -66.47 0.79
CA ALA A 762 -41.02 -66.36 0.08
C ALA A 762 -42.00 -65.43 0.79
N ASP A 763 -41.98 -65.44 2.12
CA ASP A 763 -42.84 -64.62 2.97
C ASP A 763 -42.21 -63.23 3.22
N GLU A 764 -40.92 -63.21 3.58
CA GLU A 764 -40.09 -62.01 3.78
C GLU A 764 -38.69 -62.13 3.15
N ARG A 765 -38.14 -61.01 2.68
CA ARG A 765 -36.74 -60.88 2.23
C ARG A 765 -36.22 -59.45 2.34
N ILE A 766 -34.93 -59.23 2.15
CA ILE A 766 -34.38 -57.89 1.97
C ILE A 766 -34.77 -57.44 0.55
N GLY A 767 -35.14 -56.17 0.40
CA GLY A 767 -35.40 -55.55 -0.91
C GLY A 767 -34.40 -54.46 -1.30
N ASN A 768 -33.74 -53.84 -0.32
CA ASN A 768 -32.70 -52.83 -0.57
C ASN A 768 -31.81 -52.61 0.65
N VAL A 769 -30.50 -52.54 0.42
CA VAL A 769 -29.49 -52.14 1.41
C VAL A 769 -28.85 -50.83 0.98
N LYS A 770 -28.77 -49.86 1.91
CA LYS A 770 -27.98 -48.62 1.72
C LYS A 770 -26.96 -48.44 2.83
N PHE A 771 -25.70 -48.21 2.44
CA PHE A 771 -24.59 -47.94 3.35
C PHE A 771 -23.46 -47.21 2.59
N GLY A 772 -23.07 -46.02 3.02
CA GLY A 772 -22.13 -45.19 2.25
C GLY A 772 -22.69 -44.88 0.85
N SER A 773 -21.93 -45.19 -0.20
CA SER A 773 -22.39 -45.13 -1.60
C SER A 773 -23.12 -46.40 -2.08
N ILE A 774 -23.18 -47.47 -1.28
CA ILE A 774 -23.99 -48.65 -1.62
C ILE A 774 -25.46 -48.24 -1.54
N ASN A 775 -26.19 -48.55 -2.62
CA ASN A 775 -27.65 -48.50 -2.69
C ASN A 775 -28.09 -49.65 -3.60
N ASN A 776 -28.00 -50.87 -3.09
CA ASN A 776 -28.23 -52.08 -3.87
C ASN A 776 -29.66 -52.58 -3.66
N SER A 777 -30.39 -52.84 -4.74
CA SER A 777 -31.72 -53.47 -4.66
C SER A 777 -31.55 -54.98 -4.79
N SER A 778 -32.00 -55.71 -3.78
CA SER A 778 -31.90 -57.17 -3.71
C SER A 778 -32.73 -57.82 -4.82
N THR A 779 -32.16 -58.80 -5.51
CA THR A 779 -32.74 -59.35 -6.75
C THR A 779 -33.25 -60.77 -6.61
N GLY A 780 -32.84 -61.49 -5.57
CA GLY A 780 -33.03 -62.93 -5.46
C GLY A 780 -34.20 -63.35 -4.58
N THR A 781 -34.61 -64.60 -4.81
CA THR A 781 -35.36 -65.42 -3.83
C THR A 781 -34.44 -66.43 -3.15
N ALA A 782 -33.13 -66.15 -3.11
CA ALA A 782 -32.11 -66.99 -2.49
C ALA A 782 -31.83 -66.49 -1.07
N GLY A 783 -31.72 -67.41 -0.11
CA GLY A 783 -31.44 -67.07 1.29
C GLY A 783 -30.05 -66.48 1.55
N TYR A 784 -29.16 -66.51 0.54
CA TYR A 784 -27.88 -65.82 0.49
C TYR A 784 -27.70 -65.22 -0.91
N GLU A 785 -27.35 -63.93 -0.98
CA GLU A 785 -26.88 -63.27 -2.20
C GLU A 785 -25.46 -62.69 -2.00
N ASN A 786 -24.60 -62.83 -3.00
CA ASN A 786 -23.22 -62.33 -2.97
C ASN A 786 -23.10 -61.09 -3.87
N PHE A 787 -22.91 -59.92 -3.25
CA PHE A 787 -22.77 -58.62 -3.89
C PHE A 787 -21.38 -58.00 -3.66
N THR A 788 -20.32 -58.79 -3.50
CA THR A 788 -18.95 -58.26 -3.25
C THR A 788 -18.36 -57.44 -4.41
N SER A 789 -18.94 -57.50 -5.60
CA SER A 789 -18.63 -56.56 -6.69
C SER A 789 -19.17 -55.14 -6.44
N VAL A 790 -20.11 -54.99 -5.50
CA VAL A 790 -20.69 -53.71 -5.07
C VAL A 790 -19.93 -53.24 -3.84
N SER A 791 -19.41 -52.01 -3.89
CA SER A 791 -18.60 -51.45 -2.81
C SER A 791 -18.81 -49.96 -2.55
N THR A 792 -18.36 -49.52 -1.38
CA THR A 792 -18.23 -48.11 -0.99
C THR A 792 -16.90 -47.89 -0.30
N ASN A 793 -16.36 -46.67 -0.43
CA ASN A 793 -15.28 -46.21 0.43
C ASN A 793 -15.89 -45.73 1.76
N VAL A 794 -15.28 -46.10 2.90
CA VAL A 794 -15.70 -45.67 4.23
C VAL A 794 -14.50 -45.24 5.06
N THR A 795 -14.67 -44.18 5.83
CA THR A 795 -13.58 -43.47 6.49
C THR A 795 -13.50 -43.86 7.97
N ARG A 796 -12.30 -44.22 8.46
CA ARG A 796 -12.05 -44.46 9.89
C ARG A 796 -12.58 -43.32 10.78
N GLY A 797 -13.15 -43.67 11.92
CA GLY A 797 -13.73 -42.73 12.90
C GLY A 797 -15.02 -42.04 12.44
N THR A 798 -15.53 -42.33 11.25
CA THR A 798 -16.74 -41.71 10.70
C THR A 798 -17.96 -42.60 10.90
N ALA A 799 -19.10 -41.98 11.24
CA ALA A 799 -20.39 -42.65 11.37
C ALA A 799 -21.17 -42.62 10.05
N TYR A 800 -21.67 -43.77 9.62
CA TYR A 800 -22.47 -43.95 8.41
C TYR A 800 -23.84 -44.54 8.77
N THR A 801 -24.90 -44.02 8.12
CA THR A 801 -26.24 -44.56 8.26
C THR A 801 -26.38 -45.86 7.48
N ILE A 802 -26.78 -46.94 8.15
CA ILE A 802 -27.25 -48.18 7.55
C ILE A 802 -28.77 -48.12 7.38
N SER A 803 -29.27 -48.58 6.24
CA SER A 803 -30.70 -48.68 5.95
C SER A 803 -31.00 -49.98 5.24
N VAL A 804 -31.78 -50.87 5.88
CA VAL A 804 -32.22 -52.14 5.30
C VAL A 804 -33.73 -52.09 5.09
N THR A 805 -34.20 -52.35 3.88
CA THR A 805 -35.62 -52.28 3.51
C THR A 805 -36.19 -53.69 3.39
N PRO A 806 -37.01 -54.17 4.35
CA PRO A 806 -37.69 -55.46 4.23
C PRO A 806 -38.82 -55.41 3.20
N VAL A 807 -39.06 -56.54 2.54
CA VAL A 807 -40.17 -56.79 1.62
C VAL A 807 -40.93 -58.02 2.09
N TRP A 808 -42.20 -57.83 2.43
CA TRP A 808 -43.14 -58.92 2.72
C TRP A 808 -44.06 -59.16 1.53
N THR A 809 -44.36 -60.42 1.22
CA THR A 809 -45.25 -60.77 0.09
C THR A 809 -46.73 -60.80 0.48
N SER A 810 -47.06 -60.93 1.77
CA SER A 810 -48.44 -60.88 2.28
C SER A 810 -48.55 -60.20 3.65
N THR A 811 -48.43 -60.96 4.74
CA THR A 811 -48.50 -60.45 6.12
C THR A 811 -47.19 -59.75 6.49
N LYS A 812 -47.27 -58.61 7.19
CA LYS A 812 -46.08 -57.95 7.74
C LYS A 812 -45.64 -58.64 9.01
N TYR A 813 -44.47 -59.26 8.98
CA TYR A 813 -43.83 -59.87 10.14
C TYR A 813 -42.81 -58.92 10.78
N ASN A 814 -42.41 -59.24 12.02
CA ASN A 814 -41.37 -58.50 12.71
C ASN A 814 -40.01 -58.96 12.17
N GLU A 815 -39.28 -58.09 11.49
CA GLU A 815 -37.92 -58.42 11.04
C GLU A 815 -36.87 -57.88 12.01
N ALA A 816 -35.91 -58.73 12.35
CA ALA A 816 -34.74 -58.39 13.12
C ALA A 816 -33.49 -58.40 12.22
N TYR A 817 -32.48 -57.62 12.58
CA TYR A 817 -31.32 -57.37 11.73
C TYR A 817 -30.02 -57.51 12.50
N ALA A 818 -28.99 -58.01 11.82
CA ALA A 818 -27.59 -57.95 12.23
C ALA A 818 -26.72 -57.55 11.04
N VAL A 819 -25.73 -56.68 11.26
CA VAL A 819 -24.73 -56.30 10.26
C VAL A 819 -23.35 -56.53 10.87
N TYR A 820 -22.57 -57.36 10.20
CA TYR A 820 -21.20 -57.68 10.56
C TYR A 820 -20.22 -56.99 9.60
N ILE A 821 -19.10 -56.50 10.10
CA ILE A 821 -17.99 -55.97 9.31
C ILE A 821 -16.70 -56.55 9.86
N ASP A 822 -15.96 -57.22 8.98
CA ASP A 822 -14.60 -57.71 9.24
C ASP A 822 -13.67 -56.49 9.31
N TYR A 823 -13.31 -56.05 10.51
CA TYR A 823 -12.52 -54.84 10.71
C TYR A 823 -11.02 -55.11 10.76
N ASN A 824 -10.59 -56.36 10.96
CA ASN A 824 -9.18 -56.73 11.09
C ASN A 824 -8.59 -57.31 9.77
N GLY A 825 -9.44 -57.74 8.83
CA GLY A 825 -9.09 -58.30 7.53
C GLY A 825 -8.71 -59.79 7.54
N ASP A 826 -9.03 -60.54 8.59
CA ASP A 826 -8.58 -61.93 8.77
C ASP A 826 -9.47 -63.00 8.12
N GLY A 827 -10.73 -62.66 7.82
CA GLY A 827 -11.68 -63.55 7.14
C GLY A 827 -12.77 -64.16 8.00
N ASP A 828 -12.89 -63.81 9.29
CA ASP A 828 -14.09 -64.12 10.06
C ASP A 828 -14.89 -62.86 10.49
N PHE A 829 -15.68 -63.00 11.55
CA PHE A 829 -16.62 -61.99 12.07
C PHE A 829 -16.84 -62.18 13.58
N THR A 830 -15.92 -62.87 14.26
CA THR A 830 -16.07 -63.33 15.65
C THR A 830 -15.45 -62.36 16.65
N ASP A 831 -14.74 -61.34 16.17
CA ASP A 831 -13.99 -60.41 16.98
C ASP A 831 -14.88 -59.36 17.68
N SER A 832 -14.35 -58.81 18.76
CA SER A 832 -15.04 -57.81 19.58
C SER A 832 -15.26 -56.51 18.79
N GLY A 833 -16.52 -56.21 18.47
CA GLY A 833 -16.94 -55.00 17.75
C GLY A 833 -17.30 -55.23 16.28
N GLU A 834 -17.16 -56.45 15.76
CA GLU A 834 -17.47 -56.76 14.37
C GLU A 834 -18.96 -56.93 14.09
N LEU A 835 -19.78 -57.21 15.11
CA LEU A 835 -21.22 -56.94 15.06
C LEU A 835 -21.46 -55.42 15.09
N ALA A 836 -21.31 -54.80 13.93
CA ALA A 836 -21.32 -53.36 13.73
C ALA A 836 -22.69 -52.71 14.01
N TRP A 837 -23.80 -53.43 13.77
CA TRP A 837 -25.14 -52.99 14.15
C TRP A 837 -26.11 -54.18 14.31
N SER A 838 -27.11 -54.03 15.19
CA SER A 838 -28.25 -54.94 15.25
C SER A 838 -29.53 -54.21 15.65
N LYS A 839 -30.68 -54.82 15.33
CA LYS A 839 -32.00 -54.32 15.69
C LYS A 839 -32.98 -55.47 15.95
N ALA A 840 -33.68 -55.41 17.09
CA ALA A 840 -34.71 -56.37 17.46
C ALA A 840 -35.93 -56.32 16.52
N GLY A 841 -36.69 -57.42 16.48
CA GLY A 841 -37.80 -57.63 15.55
C GLY A 841 -38.82 -56.49 15.52
N SER A 842 -39.04 -55.88 14.35
CA SER A 842 -40.10 -54.90 14.16
C SER A 842 -40.59 -54.83 12.70
N THR A 843 -41.82 -54.35 12.49
CA THR A 843 -42.36 -54.08 11.15
C THR A 843 -41.87 -52.73 10.56
N THR A 844 -40.74 -52.19 11.04
CA THR A 844 -40.23 -50.88 10.60
C THR A 844 -39.57 -51.00 9.24
N SER A 845 -40.00 -50.20 8.25
CA SER A 845 -39.41 -50.18 6.91
C SER A 845 -39.21 -48.74 6.41
N PRO A 846 -37.99 -48.33 6.02
CA PRO A 846 -36.73 -49.07 6.20
C PRO A 846 -36.32 -49.16 7.67
N ALA A 847 -35.61 -50.23 8.03
CA ALA A 847 -34.91 -50.35 9.31
C ALA A 847 -33.57 -49.61 9.23
N THR A 848 -33.45 -48.50 9.97
CA THR A 848 -32.25 -47.65 9.95
C THR A 848 -31.45 -47.74 11.25
N GLY A 849 -30.14 -47.48 11.13
CA GLY A 849 -29.18 -47.43 12.23
C GLY A 849 -27.95 -46.58 11.87
N SER A 850 -27.00 -46.47 12.80
CA SER A 850 -25.72 -45.78 12.59
C SER A 850 -24.58 -46.72 12.95
N ILE A 851 -23.60 -46.87 12.06
CA ILE A 851 -22.38 -47.66 12.25
C ILE A 851 -21.19 -46.69 12.21
N THR A 852 -20.37 -46.69 13.26
CA THR A 852 -19.11 -45.94 13.29
C THR A 852 -17.96 -46.87 12.93
N ILE A 853 -17.19 -46.53 11.90
CA ILE A 853 -15.99 -47.30 11.53
C ILE A 853 -14.92 -47.08 12.62
N PRO A 854 -14.38 -48.13 13.28
CA PRO A 854 -13.33 -47.98 14.28
C PRO A 854 -12.08 -47.29 13.72
N SER A 855 -11.38 -46.51 14.55
CA SER A 855 -10.07 -45.94 14.21
C SER A 855 -8.99 -47.00 14.01
N THR A 856 -9.18 -48.19 14.57
CA THR A 856 -8.30 -49.36 14.50
C THR A 856 -8.51 -50.23 13.25
N ALA A 857 -9.64 -50.11 12.56
CA ALA A 857 -10.02 -51.03 11.47
C ALA A 857 -9.03 -50.98 10.30
N VAL A 858 -8.49 -52.12 9.85
CA VAL A 858 -7.43 -52.23 8.85
C VAL A 858 -7.79 -51.51 7.53
N LEU A 859 -6.81 -50.83 6.93
CA LEU A 859 -7.01 -50.11 5.67
C LEU A 859 -7.05 -51.08 4.48
N GLY A 860 -7.93 -50.81 3.52
CA GLY A 860 -8.11 -51.63 2.32
C GLY A 860 -9.51 -52.21 2.21
N SER A 861 -9.67 -53.19 1.31
CA SER A 861 -10.95 -53.84 1.05
C SER A 861 -11.24 -54.95 2.07
N THR A 862 -12.43 -54.92 2.67
CA THR A 862 -12.93 -55.94 3.61
C THR A 862 -14.42 -56.27 3.34
N ARG A 863 -14.97 -57.24 4.08
CA ARG A 863 -16.35 -57.73 3.95
C ARG A 863 -17.31 -57.03 4.92
N MET A 864 -18.49 -56.68 4.43
CA MET A 864 -19.69 -56.42 5.24
C MET A 864 -20.74 -57.49 4.93
N ARG A 865 -21.35 -58.05 5.97
CA ARG A 865 -22.45 -59.03 5.87
C ARG A 865 -23.71 -58.46 6.53
N VAL A 866 -24.80 -58.40 5.77
CA VAL A 866 -26.13 -57.95 6.23
C VAL A 866 -27.03 -59.16 6.38
N MET A 867 -27.70 -59.30 7.52
CA MET A 867 -28.56 -60.44 7.83
C MET A 867 -29.91 -59.93 8.35
N MET A 868 -30.99 -60.45 7.79
CA MET A 868 -32.37 -60.20 8.22
C MET A 868 -33.01 -61.53 8.62
N GLN A 869 -33.65 -61.61 9.79
CA GLN A 869 -34.28 -62.83 10.28
C GLN A 869 -35.61 -62.52 10.99
N TYR A 870 -36.59 -63.42 10.81
CA TYR A 870 -37.87 -63.36 11.49
C TYR A 870 -37.73 -63.27 13.02
N ASN A 871 -38.26 -62.18 13.58
CA ASN A 871 -38.53 -61.84 14.98
C ASN A 871 -37.32 -61.79 15.95
N SER A 872 -36.26 -62.56 15.73
CA SER A 872 -35.06 -62.64 16.56
C SER A 872 -33.81 -62.21 15.80
N VAL A 873 -32.97 -61.38 16.43
CA VAL A 873 -31.65 -61.01 15.88
C VAL A 873 -30.83 -62.28 15.61
N PRO A 874 -30.19 -62.40 14.42
CA PRO A 874 -29.28 -63.51 14.14
C PRO A 874 -28.23 -63.70 15.24
N SER A 875 -28.12 -64.90 15.77
CA SER A 875 -27.22 -65.22 16.90
C SER A 875 -25.77 -65.48 16.48
N SER A 876 -25.48 -65.49 15.18
CA SER A 876 -24.16 -65.68 14.60
C SER A 876 -24.12 -65.09 13.19
N SER A 877 -22.93 -64.68 12.76
CA SER A 877 -22.57 -64.30 11.39
C SER A 877 -22.51 -65.49 10.41
N CYS A 878 -22.61 -66.72 10.93
CA CYS A 878 -22.46 -67.99 10.20
C CYS A 878 -23.68 -68.91 10.43
N GLY A 879 -23.89 -69.87 9.51
CA GLY A 879 -24.91 -70.91 9.65
C GLY A 879 -26.24 -70.61 8.95
N THR A 880 -27.28 -71.39 9.24
CA THR A 880 -28.59 -71.23 8.57
C THR A 880 -29.75 -71.02 9.54
N TYR A 881 -30.74 -70.26 9.10
CA TYR A 881 -31.98 -69.97 9.84
C TYR A 881 -33.19 -70.06 8.91
N THR A 882 -34.40 -70.20 9.47
CA THR A 882 -35.54 -70.62 8.66
C THR A 882 -36.06 -69.54 7.72
N TYR A 883 -36.29 -68.31 8.19
CA TYR A 883 -36.92 -67.25 7.41
C TYR A 883 -36.11 -65.94 7.47
N GLY A 884 -35.95 -65.28 6.31
CA GLY A 884 -35.21 -64.02 6.15
C GLY A 884 -34.19 -64.07 4.99
N GLN A 885 -33.08 -63.33 5.06
CA GLN A 885 -32.06 -63.30 3.99
C GLN A 885 -30.69 -62.79 4.46
N VAL A 886 -29.60 -63.31 3.86
CA VAL A 886 -28.21 -62.84 4.04
C VAL A 886 -27.68 -62.20 2.75
N GLU A 887 -26.93 -61.11 2.87
CA GLU A 887 -26.24 -60.44 1.76
C GLU A 887 -24.81 -60.03 2.12
N ASP A 888 -23.85 -60.25 1.21
CA ASP A 888 -22.44 -59.88 1.40
C ASP A 888 -22.01 -58.74 0.45
N TYR A 889 -21.30 -57.74 0.97
CA TYR A 889 -20.81 -56.54 0.26
C TYR A 889 -19.34 -56.25 0.58
N THR A 890 -18.67 -55.42 -0.24
CA THR A 890 -17.29 -55.00 0.03
C THR A 890 -17.21 -53.55 0.52
N LEU A 891 -16.43 -53.30 1.58
CA LEU A 891 -16.10 -51.96 2.06
C LEU A 891 -14.63 -51.68 1.83
N ASN A 892 -14.28 -50.51 1.29
CA ASN A 892 -12.91 -50.04 1.22
C ASN A 892 -12.66 -49.06 2.37
N ILE A 893 -12.02 -49.53 3.43
CA ILE A 893 -11.69 -48.70 4.60
C ILE A 893 -10.50 -47.80 4.24
N VAL A 894 -10.75 -46.50 4.23
CA VAL A 894 -9.75 -45.45 3.99
C VAL A 894 -9.39 -44.71 5.27
N SER A 895 -8.20 -44.13 5.30
CA SER A 895 -7.76 -43.29 6.43
C SER A 895 -8.70 -42.10 6.61
N SER A 896 -8.84 -41.65 7.85
CA SER A 896 -9.42 -40.34 8.13
C SER A 896 -8.64 -39.26 7.39
N GLY A 897 -9.34 -38.34 6.72
CA GLY A 897 -8.74 -37.15 6.11
C GLY A 897 -8.08 -36.18 7.11
N ARG A 898 -8.17 -36.51 8.41
CA ARG A 898 -7.14 -36.19 9.40
C ARG A 898 -6.23 -37.41 9.57
N GLY A 899 -4.98 -37.28 9.12
CA GLY A 899 -3.90 -37.97 9.83
C GLY A 899 -3.82 -37.48 11.28
N GLU A 900 -3.06 -38.17 12.12
CA GLU A 900 -2.66 -37.60 13.40
C GLU A 900 -1.69 -36.44 13.11
N ILE A 901 -2.22 -35.22 13.08
CA ILE A 901 -1.46 -34.01 12.76
C ILE A 901 -0.53 -33.70 13.94
N SER A 902 0.74 -34.08 13.79
CA SER A 902 1.82 -33.35 14.44
C SER A 902 1.86 -31.91 13.91
N SER A 903 2.35 -30.96 14.69
CA SER A 903 2.11 -29.52 14.52
C SER A 903 2.76 -28.83 13.28
N ALA A 904 3.00 -29.56 12.19
CA ALA A 904 3.69 -29.09 10.98
C ALA A 904 2.76 -28.74 9.80
N ASP A 905 1.57 -29.34 9.68
CA ASP A 905 0.72 -29.24 8.47
C ASP A 905 -0.28 -28.05 8.45
N LEU A 906 0.01 -26.96 9.16
CA LEU A 906 -0.79 -25.71 9.09
C LEU A 906 -0.35 -24.81 7.93
N LEU A 907 -0.29 -25.40 6.72
CA LEU A 907 0.06 -24.80 5.43
C LEU A 907 -0.68 -25.59 4.32
N THR A 908 -1.19 -25.05 3.20
CA THR A 908 -1.35 -23.66 2.72
C THR A 908 -2.34 -23.64 1.53
N ASP A 909 -3.41 -22.80 1.52
CA ASP A 909 -4.21 -22.59 0.29
C ASP A 909 -3.62 -21.49 -0.59
N VAL A 910 -3.14 -21.87 -1.78
CA VAL A 910 -2.54 -20.97 -2.78
C VAL A 910 -3.53 -19.91 -3.25
N LYS A 911 -3.21 -18.63 -3.08
CA LYS A 911 -4.03 -17.51 -3.57
C LYS A 911 -3.29 -16.73 -4.65
N LEU A 912 -4.01 -16.39 -5.72
CA LEU A 912 -3.53 -15.57 -6.83
C LEU A 912 -4.11 -14.17 -6.74
N TYR A 913 -3.29 -13.11 -6.81
CA TYR A 913 -3.77 -11.72 -6.81
C TYR A 913 -2.77 -10.74 -7.46
N PRO A 914 -3.24 -9.67 -8.12
CA PRO A 914 -4.63 -9.42 -8.49
C PRO A 914 -5.12 -10.44 -9.53
N ASN A 915 -6.44 -10.59 -9.66
CA ASN A 915 -7.06 -11.39 -10.71
C ASN A 915 -8.36 -10.71 -11.13
N PRO A 916 -8.42 -10.00 -12.28
CA PRO A 916 -7.42 -9.97 -13.35
C PRO A 916 -6.06 -9.33 -12.98
N ALA A 917 -4.99 -9.79 -13.62
CA ALA A 917 -3.64 -9.27 -13.51
C ALA A 917 -3.18 -8.61 -14.83
N LYS A 918 -2.35 -7.58 -14.72
CA LYS A 918 -1.73 -6.92 -15.88
C LYS A 918 -0.35 -7.50 -16.15
N ASP A 919 0.70 -7.04 -15.46
CA ASP A 919 2.09 -7.41 -15.80
C ASP A 919 2.72 -8.38 -14.79
N VAL A 920 2.15 -8.46 -13.58
CA VAL A 920 2.60 -9.32 -12.48
C VAL A 920 1.40 -9.99 -11.82
N LEU A 921 1.55 -11.28 -11.49
CA LEU A 921 0.62 -12.09 -10.72
C LEU A 921 1.30 -12.53 -9.42
N ASN A 922 0.80 -12.08 -8.27
CA ASN A 922 1.32 -12.51 -6.97
C ASN A 922 0.67 -13.82 -6.54
N ILE A 923 1.44 -14.63 -5.82
CA ILE A 923 1.10 -15.96 -5.34
C ILE A 923 1.48 -15.98 -3.86
N SER A 924 0.48 -15.93 -2.98
CA SER A 924 0.71 -16.29 -1.58
C SER A 924 0.49 -17.79 -1.40
N ASN A 925 1.04 -18.35 -0.31
CA ASN A 925 0.80 -19.72 0.12
C ASN A 925 1.26 -20.79 -0.90
N ALA A 926 2.29 -20.51 -1.69
CA ALA A 926 2.84 -21.44 -2.69
C ALA A 926 3.56 -22.63 -2.00
N PRO A 927 3.15 -23.89 -2.23
CA PRO A 927 3.79 -25.07 -1.62
C PRO A 927 5.18 -25.37 -2.20
N VAL A 928 5.45 -24.90 -3.42
CA VAL A 928 6.75 -25.02 -4.10
C VAL A 928 7.04 -23.72 -4.86
N LYS A 929 8.31 -23.48 -5.18
CA LYS A 929 8.72 -22.32 -5.98
C LYS A 929 8.49 -22.49 -7.48
N GLU A 930 8.27 -23.70 -7.99
CA GLU A 930 8.08 -23.91 -9.43
C GLU A 930 6.66 -23.57 -9.88
N TYR A 931 6.51 -22.90 -11.02
CA TYR A 931 5.22 -22.67 -11.67
C TYR A 931 5.22 -23.00 -13.16
N LYS A 932 4.04 -23.37 -13.67
CA LYS A 932 3.76 -23.62 -15.10
C LYS A 932 2.43 -22.96 -15.49
N ILE A 933 2.42 -22.11 -16.51
CA ILE A 933 1.24 -21.42 -17.04
C ILE A 933 0.81 -22.10 -18.35
N PHE A 934 -0.47 -22.48 -18.41
CA PHE A 934 -1.13 -23.10 -19.56
C PHE A 934 -2.22 -22.18 -20.10
N ASP A 935 -2.45 -22.21 -21.41
CA ASP A 935 -3.67 -21.66 -22.00
C ASP A 935 -4.89 -22.54 -21.71
N MET A 936 -6.08 -22.06 -22.08
CA MET A 936 -7.33 -22.82 -21.92
C MET A 936 -7.42 -24.10 -22.77
N GLY A 937 -6.50 -24.31 -23.71
CA GLY A 937 -6.34 -25.56 -24.47
C GLY A 937 -5.39 -26.56 -23.81
N GLY A 938 -4.79 -26.22 -22.66
CA GLY A 938 -3.82 -27.07 -21.96
C GLY A 938 -2.40 -27.02 -22.52
N LYS A 939 -2.10 -26.10 -23.45
CA LYS A 939 -0.74 -25.90 -23.97
C LYS A 939 0.09 -25.09 -22.98
N LEU A 940 1.28 -25.56 -22.65
CA LEU A 940 2.25 -24.81 -21.83
C LEU A 940 2.70 -23.54 -22.58
N ILE A 941 2.57 -22.39 -21.92
CA ILE A 941 2.92 -21.07 -22.45
C ILE A 941 4.18 -20.51 -21.78
N GLN A 942 4.32 -20.72 -20.46
CA GLN A 942 5.44 -20.20 -19.68
C GLN A 942 5.70 -21.10 -18.45
N SER A 943 6.93 -21.19 -17.99
CA SER A 943 7.28 -21.85 -16.73
C SER A 943 8.52 -21.20 -16.11
N GLY A 944 8.66 -21.26 -14.79
CA GLY A 944 9.81 -20.72 -14.09
C GLY A 944 9.73 -20.90 -12.57
N GLN A 945 10.54 -20.14 -11.85
CA GLN A 945 10.51 -20.06 -10.39
C GLN A 945 9.74 -18.81 -9.95
N ILE A 946 9.01 -18.91 -8.83
CA ILE A 946 8.31 -17.81 -8.17
C ILE A 946 9.35 -17.01 -7.40
N GLU A 947 9.62 -15.79 -7.84
CA GLU A 947 10.55 -14.87 -7.19
C GLU A 947 9.77 -13.86 -6.36
N ARG A 948 10.14 -13.70 -5.07
CA ARG A 948 9.49 -12.75 -4.13
C ARG A 948 7.96 -12.92 -4.02
N GLY A 949 7.44 -14.13 -4.23
CA GLY A 949 6.00 -14.40 -4.21
C GLY A 949 5.25 -13.91 -5.46
N ALA A 950 5.95 -13.64 -6.56
CA ALA A 950 5.36 -13.10 -7.78
C ALA A 950 5.82 -13.83 -9.06
N VAL A 951 5.01 -13.71 -10.10
CA VAL A 951 5.27 -14.22 -11.45
C VAL A 951 5.02 -13.10 -12.46
N ASN A 952 6.03 -12.81 -13.28
CA ASN A 952 5.90 -11.86 -14.39
C ASN A 952 5.11 -12.51 -15.54
N ILE A 953 4.01 -11.86 -15.94
CA ILE A 953 3.09 -12.30 -17.00
C ILE A 953 2.97 -11.28 -18.14
N SER A 954 3.84 -10.27 -18.18
CA SER A 954 3.82 -9.20 -19.21
C SER A 954 3.97 -9.71 -20.65
N SER A 955 4.60 -10.88 -20.83
CA SER A 955 4.75 -11.63 -22.08
C SER A 955 3.46 -12.30 -22.58
N LEU A 956 2.45 -12.49 -21.71
CA LEU A 956 1.19 -13.13 -22.08
C LEU A 956 0.28 -12.15 -22.83
N VAL A 957 -0.42 -12.65 -23.85
CA VAL A 957 -1.49 -11.88 -24.51
C VAL A 957 -2.73 -11.83 -23.62
N LYS A 958 -3.63 -10.86 -23.85
CA LYS A 958 -4.88 -10.76 -23.08
C LYS A 958 -5.71 -12.03 -23.22
N GLY A 959 -6.13 -12.63 -22.11
CA GLY A 959 -6.80 -13.94 -22.12
C GLY A 959 -6.93 -14.58 -20.74
N VAL A 960 -7.51 -15.78 -20.71
CA VAL A 960 -7.64 -16.61 -19.49
C VAL A 960 -6.58 -17.70 -19.52
N TYR A 961 -5.93 -17.92 -18.37
CA TYR A 961 -4.83 -18.87 -18.21
C TYR A 961 -5.02 -19.69 -16.93
N THR A 962 -4.36 -20.86 -16.88
CA THR A 962 -4.25 -21.68 -15.67
C THR A 962 -2.78 -21.75 -15.25
N ILE A 963 -2.49 -21.45 -13.98
CA ILE A 963 -1.15 -21.62 -13.40
C ILE A 963 -1.15 -22.81 -12.43
N SER A 964 -0.20 -23.72 -12.62
CA SER A 964 0.06 -24.87 -11.76
C SER A 964 1.32 -24.61 -10.94
N ILE A 965 1.24 -24.83 -9.63
CA ILE A 965 2.29 -24.61 -8.64
C ILE A 965 2.34 -25.87 -7.77
N GLY A 966 3.29 -26.75 -8.06
CA GLY A 966 3.23 -28.14 -7.60
C GLY A 966 1.97 -28.82 -8.14
N GLU A 967 1.24 -29.52 -7.27
CA GLU A 967 -0.03 -30.17 -7.60
C GLU A 967 -1.23 -29.20 -7.66
N VAL A 968 -1.07 -27.95 -7.20
CA VAL A 968 -2.17 -26.98 -7.13
C VAL A 968 -2.30 -26.20 -8.43
N SER A 969 -3.44 -26.30 -9.10
CA SER A 969 -3.79 -25.51 -10.29
C SER A 969 -4.88 -24.47 -10.01
N LYS A 970 -4.65 -23.22 -10.39
CA LYS A 970 -5.56 -22.07 -10.19
C LYS A 970 -5.68 -21.24 -11.48
N ARG A 971 -6.84 -20.63 -11.73
CA ARG A 971 -7.09 -19.82 -12.96
C ARG A 971 -6.91 -18.33 -12.71
N PHE A 972 -6.38 -17.61 -13.70
CA PHE A 972 -6.31 -16.14 -13.68
C PHE A 972 -6.58 -15.53 -15.06
N ILE A 973 -6.89 -14.23 -15.08
CA ILE A 973 -7.18 -13.44 -16.27
C ILE A 973 -6.02 -12.45 -16.49
N LYS A 974 -5.43 -12.44 -17.68
CA LYS A 974 -4.47 -11.45 -18.16
C LYS A 974 -5.22 -10.32 -18.87
N ASN A 975 -5.11 -9.10 -18.35
CA ASN A 975 -5.69 -7.87 -18.91
C ASN A 975 -4.70 -7.05 -19.75
#